data_AF-A0A9J6ZQL9-F1
#
_entry.id   AF-A0A9J6ZQL9-F1
#
_cell.length_a   1.000
_cell.length_b   1.000
_cell.length_c   1.000
_cell.angle_alpha   90.00
_cell.angle_beta   90.00
_cell.angle_gamma   90.00
#
_symmetry.space_group_name_H-M   'P 1'
#
loop_
_entity.id
_entity.type
_entity.pdbx_description
1 polymer ?
#
loop_
_entity_poly.entity_id
_entity_poly.type
_entity_poly.pdbx_seq_one_letter_code
_entity_poly.pdbx_strand_id
1 'polypeptide(L)'
;MSETLLEALMQLFALLTDIRKERQTGRAYSRVKDFLSRQFSSEYVDQYLGRFEVYLNRYHSEVGSNNQELKDKQSSDNLNRILNIATKINTELEQEPKIVLFSQLLDFLKKDEEIRDDEIRLVDLLADCFKIEPSDYQNLKAFILKEPLEVPNKSELLLITGEKEDINPEIKILYNPPQQVTVWVLHVKSTNTFIFRYSGERNLYLNGHKVETDRPYTLAVGSVIKTSLMPPVYHTRVSEKFLRHKEEGLIIYRAIDVSYKFNNNLTAIHPFSFTGRSGQLVGVIGGSGTGKSTLLNLLNGNLKPNTGHILINGYDIHEDKEKLKGLIGYVPQEDLLKEELTVFENLWFNARLCFSDFSKEAIKQRVEDALEDFDLVEARDLVVGTPLNKILSGGQRKRLNMALELIREPAILFVDEPTSGLSSMDSEKVLLLLKRQVLKGKLVVINIHQPSSDLFKMLDKLLMIDKGGRIIYNGNPIDAIVYFKRAANYVNPEERECYACGNVKTEQLLRIVEARIVNPYGKLIRKRKVSPEEWYKLYLENFESKFEWKEKRDLEKKEALPHNRFKIPNRWKQFKIFAMRDALSKLKDKQYLAINILEAPILAIILSFFIKFLAGTEGDPNMYVFSENVNIPAYLFMCVVVSLFIGLNVSAEEIIRDRRLRKRESFLNLSRFSFLNSKIFVLFCISALQSLSFVLIGNYVLEIQGLTLQYWAILFSTSCFANMLGLNISSGLNSVVAIYVLIPLILVPHLLFSGTIVNFDKLHSSISSREFVPRIGDVMVTRWSFEALAVEQFKNNNYQKNFFEEEMEMSRSSYYSSTLIPELIKLNDACRWAYERGETETVKKHSAPLANTLREMFGDEGKQVADQLSKKSQIDYTASLHDSINKILLNKQAAYNRIYHHYSSIKDSKIDSMVRRYSVDDVIALKRANFNEALADWMMERRQVKQFELVGDHFIQKSHPVYREAKGKWGRSHFYAAYKEFGPLSVPTPLFNMIVVWLGVAMLYVTLYLDILRRIIDYFNTFRLRQLNKRLQRLGT
;
A
#
# COMPACT_ATOMS: atom_id res chain seq x y z
N MET A 1 16.99 42.80 8.11
CA MET A 1 17.21 42.90 9.57
C MET A 1 16.05 43.67 10.18
N SER A 2 15.64 43.35 11.41
CA SER A 2 14.68 44.17 12.18
C SER A 2 15.32 45.51 12.57
N GLU A 3 14.51 46.56 12.70
CA GLU A 3 14.97 47.89 13.15
C GLU A 3 15.60 47.83 14.55
N THR A 4 15.01 47.03 15.43
CA THR A 4 15.50 46.73 16.79
C THR A 4 16.90 46.12 16.80
N LEU A 5 17.22 45.28 15.82
CA LEU A 5 18.51 44.63 15.69
C LEU A 5 19.57 45.58 15.10
N LEU A 6 19.18 46.46 14.19
CA LEU A 6 20.07 47.51 13.71
C LEU A 6 20.44 48.49 14.82
N GLU A 7 19.46 48.87 15.65
CA GLU A 7 19.72 49.67 16.85
C GLU A 7 20.71 48.99 17.80
N ALA A 8 20.50 47.71 18.10
CA ALA A 8 21.39 46.93 18.95
C ALA A 8 22.81 46.85 18.39
N LEU A 9 22.94 46.67 17.07
CA LEU A 9 24.22 46.70 16.36
C LEU A 9 24.94 48.04 16.49
N MET A 10 24.24 49.16 16.27
CA MET A 10 24.84 50.49 16.40
C MET A 10 25.30 50.76 17.83
N GLN A 11 24.55 50.28 18.82
CA GLN A 11 24.95 50.37 20.24
C GLN A 11 26.19 49.52 20.54
N LEU A 12 26.26 48.28 20.02
CA LEU A 12 27.43 47.42 20.19
C LEU A 12 28.68 48.00 19.51
N PHE A 13 28.57 48.50 18.28
CA PHE A 13 29.69 49.16 17.62
C PHE A 13 30.14 50.40 18.40
N ALA A 14 29.21 51.20 18.92
CA ALA A 14 29.54 52.38 19.71
C ALA A 14 30.27 52.02 21.03
N LEU A 15 29.87 50.92 21.68
CA LEU A 15 30.53 50.40 22.88
C LEU A 15 31.93 49.84 22.61
N LEU A 16 32.13 49.24 21.43
CA LEU A 16 33.42 48.69 20.99
C LEU A 16 34.37 49.73 20.37
N THR A 17 33.94 50.99 20.20
CA THR A 17 34.75 52.05 19.58
C THR A 17 35.51 52.87 20.62
N ASP A 18 36.81 53.06 20.44
CA ASP A 18 37.61 54.00 21.25
C ASP A 18 37.39 55.45 20.81
N ILE A 19 36.78 56.25 21.68
CA ILE A 19 36.44 57.64 21.38
C ILE A 19 37.66 58.56 21.19
N ARG A 20 38.82 58.23 21.77
CA ARG A 20 40.03 59.05 21.62
C ARG A 20 40.63 58.92 20.23
N LYS A 21 40.73 57.68 19.72
CA LYS A 21 41.15 57.42 18.33
C LYS A 21 40.11 57.86 17.31
N GLU A 22 38.82 57.77 17.66
CA GLU A 22 37.75 58.17 16.75
C GLU A 22 37.73 59.68 16.48
N ARG A 23 37.88 60.50 17.54
CA ARG A 23 38.00 61.96 17.40
C ARG A 23 39.23 62.40 16.59
N GLN A 24 40.27 61.56 16.49
CA GLN A 24 41.50 61.85 15.76
C GLN A 24 41.49 61.33 14.32
N THR A 25 40.82 60.22 14.02
CA THR A 25 40.96 59.51 12.73
C THR A 25 39.66 59.25 11.99
N GLY A 26 38.49 59.32 12.63
CA GLY A 26 37.19 59.04 12.01
C GLY A 26 37.04 57.61 11.45
N ARG A 27 37.90 56.68 11.87
CA ARG A 27 38.02 55.35 11.25
C ARG A 27 36.82 54.46 11.59
N ALA A 28 36.31 54.48 12.82
CA ALA A 28 35.14 53.69 13.19
C ALA A 28 33.87 54.19 12.48
N TYR A 29 33.70 55.50 12.33
CA TYR A 29 32.61 56.08 11.54
C TYR A 29 32.66 55.61 10.08
N SER A 30 33.82 55.67 9.44
CA SER A 30 34.00 55.13 8.09
C SER A 30 33.71 53.62 8.02
N ARG A 31 34.10 52.85 9.06
CA ARG A 31 33.84 51.39 9.13
C ARG A 31 32.36 51.08 9.25
N VAL A 32 31.61 51.80 10.09
CA VAL A 32 30.16 51.63 10.24
C VAL A 32 29.44 52.06 8.96
N LYS A 33 29.89 53.13 8.30
CA LYS A 33 29.37 53.57 7.00
C LYS A 33 29.57 52.53 5.91
N ASP A 34 30.77 51.95 5.85
CA ASP A 34 31.08 50.86 4.92
C ASP A 34 30.26 49.60 5.21
N PHE A 35 29.97 49.31 6.47
CA PHE A 35 29.09 48.20 6.86
C PHE A 35 27.64 48.43 6.40
N LEU A 36 27.08 49.61 6.72
CA LEU A 36 25.69 49.94 6.42
C LEU A 36 25.44 50.09 4.91
N SER A 37 26.36 50.72 4.17
CA SER A 37 26.22 50.96 2.73
C SER A 37 26.20 49.70 1.87
N ARG A 38 26.66 48.57 2.42
CA ARG A 38 26.56 47.25 1.75
C ARG A 38 25.17 46.65 1.81
N GLN A 39 24.37 47.07 2.79
CA GLN A 39 23.10 46.41 3.11
C GLN A 39 21.89 47.34 2.96
N PHE A 40 22.11 48.66 2.96
CA PHE A 40 21.05 49.67 2.99
C PHE A 40 21.28 50.77 1.96
N SER A 41 20.21 51.45 1.54
CA SER A 41 20.29 52.64 0.69
C SER A 41 20.94 53.81 1.44
N SER A 42 21.46 54.79 0.69
CA SER A 42 22.14 55.97 1.28
C SER A 42 21.31 56.68 2.34
N GLU A 43 20.00 56.78 2.16
CA GLU A 43 19.08 57.43 3.11
C GLU A 43 19.03 56.70 4.47
N TYR A 44 18.97 55.37 4.47
CA TYR A 44 19.04 54.57 5.69
C TYR A 44 20.45 54.58 6.30
N VAL A 45 21.50 54.57 5.47
CA VAL A 45 22.89 54.64 5.95
C VAL A 45 23.10 55.90 6.78
N ASP A 46 22.68 57.06 6.27
CA ASP A 46 22.84 58.34 6.96
C ASP A 46 22.01 58.38 8.26
N GLN A 47 20.78 57.83 8.24
CA GLN A 47 19.93 57.74 9.43
C GLN A 47 20.59 56.93 10.55
N TYR A 48 21.13 55.75 10.25
CA TYR A 48 21.72 54.87 11.25
C TYR A 48 23.14 55.29 11.66
N LEU A 49 23.88 55.95 10.78
CA LEU A 49 25.13 56.63 11.16
C LEU A 49 24.88 57.73 12.19
N GLY A 50 23.82 58.52 12.01
CA GLY A 50 23.39 59.50 13.02
C GLY A 50 23.06 58.84 14.36
N ARG A 51 22.41 57.67 14.35
CA ARG A 51 22.15 56.91 15.58
C ARG A 51 23.43 56.37 16.22
N PHE A 52 24.38 55.87 15.43
CA PHE A 52 25.69 55.44 15.92
C PHE A 52 26.42 56.57 16.63
N GLU A 53 26.48 57.78 16.05
CA GLU A 53 27.10 58.94 16.69
C GLU A 53 26.43 59.32 18.02
N VAL A 54 25.09 59.27 18.08
CA VAL A 54 24.34 59.54 19.32
C VAL A 54 24.72 58.53 20.40
N TYR A 55 24.81 57.24 20.07
CA TYR A 55 25.22 56.20 21.03
C TYR A 55 26.69 56.32 21.43
N LEU A 56 27.58 56.60 20.48
CA LEU A 56 29.00 56.82 20.72
C LEU A 56 29.21 57.96 21.73
N ASN A 57 28.56 59.10 21.51
CA ASN A 57 28.64 60.23 22.43
C ASN A 57 28.00 59.93 23.79
N ARG A 58 26.90 59.17 23.82
CA ARG A 58 26.21 58.79 25.07
C ARG A 58 27.02 57.83 25.94
N TYR A 59 27.73 56.88 25.35
CA TYR A 59 28.45 55.84 26.11
C TYR A 59 29.83 56.29 26.60
N HIS A 60 30.37 57.34 26.02
CA HIS A 60 31.74 57.82 26.27
C HIS A 60 31.80 59.33 26.56
N SER A 61 30.70 59.94 27.03
CA SER A 61 30.61 61.38 27.32
C SER A 61 31.57 61.88 28.42
N GLU A 62 32.19 60.99 29.20
CA GLU A 62 32.95 61.32 30.42
C GLU A 62 34.47 61.07 30.34
N VAL A 63 35.02 60.83 29.14
CA VAL A 63 36.43 60.39 28.92
C VAL A 63 37.50 61.47 29.22
N GLY A 64 37.12 62.64 29.74
CA GLY A 64 38.03 63.73 30.09
C GLY A 64 38.64 63.70 31.50
N SER A 65 38.21 62.80 32.40
CA SER A 65 38.66 62.81 33.80
C SER A 65 39.76 61.78 34.10
N ASN A 66 40.81 62.21 34.82
CA ASN A 66 41.95 61.36 35.23
C ASN A 66 41.63 60.45 36.44
N ASN A 67 40.36 60.27 36.82
CA ASN A 67 39.97 59.58 38.05
C ASN A 67 39.79 58.05 37.81
N GLN A 68 40.51 57.22 38.57
CA GLN A 68 40.49 55.75 38.41
C GLN A 68 39.13 55.14 38.78
N GLU A 69 38.48 55.63 39.86
CA GLU A 69 37.15 55.14 40.29
C GLU A 69 36.04 55.39 39.26
N LEU A 70 36.13 56.51 38.51
CA LEU A 70 35.16 56.84 37.47
C LEU A 70 35.32 55.90 36.25
N LYS A 71 36.56 55.48 35.94
CA LYS A 71 36.83 54.49 34.88
C LYS A 71 36.31 53.10 35.25
N ASP A 72 36.46 52.69 36.49
CA ASP A 72 35.96 51.39 36.97
C ASP A 72 34.43 51.35 36.99
N LYS A 73 33.78 52.45 37.41
CA LYS A 73 32.33 52.60 37.39
C LYS A 73 31.77 52.59 35.95
N GLN A 74 32.41 53.32 35.03
CA GLN A 74 32.02 53.33 33.61
C GLN A 74 32.19 51.96 32.95
N SER A 75 33.25 51.21 33.30
CA SER A 75 33.45 49.84 32.83
C SER A 75 32.33 48.90 33.31
N SER A 76 31.90 49.04 34.57
CA SER A 76 30.78 48.26 35.12
C SER A 76 29.41 48.60 34.47
N ASP A 77 29.16 49.88 34.17
CA ASP A 77 27.94 50.32 33.50
C ASP A 77 27.89 49.86 32.03
N ASN A 78 29.03 49.86 31.34
CA ASN A 78 29.14 49.36 29.98
C ASN A 78 28.91 47.84 29.92
N LEU A 79 29.39 47.07 30.91
CA LEU A 79 29.09 45.64 31.04
C LEU A 79 27.59 45.36 31.20
N ASN A 80 26.90 46.11 32.08
CA ASN A 80 25.45 45.98 32.26
C ASN A 80 24.66 46.33 30.99
N ARG A 81 25.09 47.34 30.23
CA ARG A 81 24.47 47.72 28.96
C ARG A 81 24.63 46.62 27.90
N ILE A 82 25.80 45.99 27.83
CA ILE A 82 26.05 44.88 26.90
C ILE A 82 25.15 43.69 27.23
N LEU A 83 24.99 43.34 28.51
CA LEU A 83 24.08 42.27 28.94
C LEU A 83 22.63 42.55 28.51
N ASN A 84 22.17 43.79 28.66
CA ASN A 84 20.82 44.20 28.23
C ASN A 84 20.65 44.15 26.70
N ILE A 85 21.68 44.53 25.94
CA ILE A 85 21.63 44.46 24.47
C ILE A 85 21.67 43.00 24.00
N ALA A 86 22.55 42.20 24.58
CA ALA A 86 22.73 40.80 24.22
C ALA A 86 21.49 39.96 24.59
N THR A 87 20.81 40.25 25.70
CA THR A 87 19.53 39.60 26.04
C THR A 87 18.43 39.92 25.02
N LYS A 88 18.33 41.17 24.56
CA LYS A 88 17.39 41.56 23.49
C LYS A 88 17.69 40.87 22.16
N ILE A 89 18.96 40.79 21.77
CA ILE A 89 19.39 40.05 20.57
C ILE A 89 19.07 38.56 20.72
N ASN A 90 19.25 38.00 21.92
CA ASN A 90 19.00 36.59 22.18
C ASN A 90 17.53 36.17 22.03
N THR A 91 16.60 37.09 22.27
CA THR A 91 15.16 36.85 22.07
C THR A 91 14.72 36.96 20.61
N GLU A 92 15.42 37.74 19.78
CA GLU A 92 15.05 37.98 18.39
C GLU A 92 15.76 37.07 17.38
N LEU A 93 16.96 36.59 17.70
CA LEU A 93 17.78 35.80 16.78
C LEU A 93 17.92 34.33 17.18
N GLU A 94 17.93 33.47 16.17
CA GLU A 94 18.43 32.09 16.26
C GLU A 94 19.97 32.06 16.31
N GLN A 95 20.58 30.88 16.55
CA GLN A 95 22.03 30.78 16.75
C GLN A 95 22.87 31.12 15.50
N GLU A 96 22.47 30.68 14.30
CA GLU A 96 23.24 30.96 13.08
C GLU A 96 23.41 32.47 12.81
N PRO A 97 22.34 33.30 12.82
CA PRO A 97 22.49 34.75 12.72
C PRO A 97 23.39 35.37 13.80
N LYS A 98 23.40 34.83 15.03
CA LYS A 98 24.29 35.31 16.10
C LYS A 98 25.76 35.05 15.78
N ILE A 99 26.09 33.91 15.19
CA ILE A 99 27.47 33.60 14.77
C ILE A 99 27.92 34.54 13.65
N VAL A 100 27.05 34.79 12.67
CA VAL A 100 27.34 35.77 11.59
C VAL A 100 27.55 37.16 12.19
N LEU A 101 26.67 37.60 13.08
CA LEU A 101 26.78 38.87 13.80
C LEU A 101 28.10 38.96 14.57
N PHE A 102 28.45 37.91 15.32
CA PHE A 102 29.67 37.84 16.10
C PHE A 102 30.92 37.89 15.23
N SER A 103 30.91 37.22 14.07
CA SER A 103 32.01 37.29 13.10
C SER A 103 32.23 38.71 12.55
N GLN A 104 31.15 39.48 12.37
CA GLN A 104 31.23 40.88 11.94
C GLN A 104 31.77 41.79 13.05
N LEU A 105 31.43 41.52 14.31
CA LEU A 105 32.01 42.23 15.46
C LEU A 105 33.52 41.96 15.59
N LEU A 106 33.96 40.73 15.33
CA LEU A 106 35.40 40.39 15.29
C LEU A 106 36.12 41.08 14.11
N ASP A 107 35.52 41.11 12.93
CA ASP A 107 36.06 41.84 11.76
C ASP A 107 36.23 43.34 12.04
N PHE A 108 35.29 43.93 12.78
CA PHE A 108 35.35 45.32 13.20
C PHE A 108 36.57 45.61 14.08
N LEU A 109 36.96 44.67 14.96
CA LEU A 109 38.11 44.78 15.87
C LEU A 109 39.46 44.52 15.19
N LYS A 110 39.51 43.64 14.18
CA LYS A 110 40.77 43.26 13.48
C LYS A 110 41.53 44.46 12.89
N LYS A 111 40.83 45.52 12.50
CA LYS A 111 41.41 46.66 11.75
C LYS A 111 42.09 47.72 12.63
N ASP A 112 42.28 47.45 13.91
CA ASP A 112 43.14 48.25 14.80
C ASP A 112 44.47 47.52 15.03
N GLU A 113 45.60 48.22 14.81
CA GLU A 113 46.94 47.63 14.83
C GLU A 113 47.37 47.10 16.22
N GLU A 114 46.60 47.39 17.28
CA GLU A 114 46.70 46.76 18.60
C GLU A 114 45.30 46.65 19.23
N ILE A 115 44.82 45.42 19.47
CA ILE A 115 43.57 45.12 20.18
C ILE A 115 43.83 45.24 21.69
N ARG A 116 43.03 46.03 22.41
CA ARG A 116 43.24 46.24 23.85
C ARG A 116 42.67 45.09 24.70
N ASP A 117 43.25 44.86 25.89
CA ASP A 117 42.77 43.83 26.83
C ASP A 117 41.31 44.01 27.25
N ASP A 118 40.80 45.25 27.32
CA ASP A 118 39.40 45.53 27.62
C ASP A 118 38.47 45.16 26.46
N GLU A 119 38.87 45.38 25.21
CA GLU A 119 38.10 44.97 24.02
C GLU A 119 38.01 43.44 23.92
N ILE A 120 39.09 42.73 24.25
CA ILE A 120 39.10 41.25 24.29
C ILE A 120 38.13 40.73 25.35
N ARG A 121 38.13 41.32 26.56
CA ARG A 121 37.18 40.94 27.62
C ARG A 121 35.73 41.16 27.22
N LEU A 122 35.44 42.23 26.48
CA LEU A 122 34.10 42.51 25.97
C LEU A 122 33.64 41.46 24.95
N VAL A 123 34.54 41.03 24.06
CA VAL A 123 34.27 39.94 23.10
C VAL A 123 34.04 38.62 23.81
N ASP A 124 34.84 38.29 24.84
CA ASP A 124 34.65 37.09 25.66
C ASP A 124 33.25 37.08 26.30
N LEU A 125 32.84 38.20 26.90
CA LEU A 125 31.49 38.37 27.47
C LEU A 125 30.37 38.24 26.43
N LEU A 126 30.55 38.80 25.24
CA LEU A 126 29.57 38.70 24.15
C LEU A 126 29.40 37.26 23.66
N ALA A 127 30.50 36.50 23.57
CA ALA A 127 30.46 35.09 23.21
C ALA A 127 29.64 34.27 24.23
N ASP A 128 29.88 34.50 25.52
CA ASP A 128 29.14 33.85 26.62
C ASP A 128 27.66 34.24 26.58
N CYS A 129 27.35 35.52 26.37
CA CYS A 129 25.97 36.00 26.28
C CYS A 129 25.23 35.38 25.09
N PHE A 130 25.85 35.31 23.92
CA PHE A 130 25.27 34.66 22.74
C PHE A 130 25.26 33.14 22.83
N LYS A 131 25.84 32.55 23.90
CA LYS A 131 25.96 31.11 24.13
C LYS A 131 26.68 30.42 22.97
N ILE A 132 27.74 31.04 22.46
CA ILE A 132 28.60 30.45 21.43
C ILE A 132 29.41 29.31 22.06
N GLU A 133 29.47 28.16 21.40
CA GLU A 133 30.24 27.02 21.90
C GLU A 133 31.73 27.40 22.05
N PRO A 134 32.42 27.05 23.17
CA PRO A 134 33.81 27.49 23.38
C PRO A 134 34.78 27.09 22.27
N SER A 135 34.55 25.94 21.63
CA SER A 135 35.41 25.48 20.53
C SER A 135 35.24 26.34 19.27
N ASP A 136 33.98 26.64 18.91
CA ASP A 136 33.66 27.55 17.82
C ASP A 136 34.15 28.98 18.09
N TYR A 137 34.04 29.46 19.34
CA TYR A 137 34.55 30.77 19.74
C TYR A 137 36.06 30.90 19.50
N GLN A 138 36.86 29.96 20.00
CA GLN A 138 38.32 30.00 19.82
C GLN A 138 38.72 29.89 18.34
N ASN A 139 38.02 29.05 17.57
CA ASN A 139 38.26 28.93 16.14
C ASN A 139 37.94 30.23 15.39
N LEU A 140 36.79 30.86 15.66
CA LEU A 140 36.39 32.14 15.07
C LEU A 140 37.35 33.27 15.42
N LYS A 141 37.72 33.39 16.70
CA LYS A 141 38.66 34.40 17.21
C LYS A 141 40.01 34.29 16.50
N ALA A 142 40.59 33.09 16.44
CA ALA A 142 41.85 32.84 15.76
C ALA A 142 41.75 33.04 14.24
N PHE A 143 40.66 32.56 13.62
CA PHE A 143 40.50 32.66 12.17
C PHE A 143 40.33 34.09 11.66
N ILE A 144 39.70 34.97 12.44
CA ILE A 144 39.43 36.36 12.04
C ILE A 144 40.57 37.27 12.49
N LEU A 145 40.97 37.23 13.77
CA LEU A 145 41.93 38.18 14.35
C LEU A 145 43.40 37.82 14.07
N LYS A 146 43.70 36.57 13.74
CA LYS A 146 45.07 36.04 13.56
C LYS A 146 45.23 35.37 12.18
N GLU A 147 46.35 34.69 11.94
CA GLU A 147 46.55 33.89 10.73
C GLU A 147 45.69 32.61 10.71
N PRO A 148 45.24 32.10 9.54
CA PRO A 148 44.29 30.97 9.53
C PRO A 148 44.96 29.70 10.05
N LEU A 149 46.29 29.61 9.90
CA LEU A 149 47.13 28.56 10.48
C LEU A 149 47.27 28.64 12.01
N GLU A 150 46.65 29.60 12.70
CA GLU A 150 46.61 29.65 14.17
C GLU A 150 45.30 29.10 14.76
N VAL A 151 44.33 28.69 13.94
CA VAL A 151 43.08 28.08 14.43
C VAL A 151 43.39 26.79 15.21
N PRO A 152 42.90 26.63 16.45
CA PRO A 152 43.23 25.47 17.28
C PRO A 152 42.80 24.14 16.64
N ASN A 153 41.57 24.05 16.13
CA ASN A 153 41.05 22.83 15.54
C ASN A 153 41.25 22.81 14.02
N LYS A 154 42.37 22.21 13.56
CA LYS A 154 42.72 22.10 12.14
C LYS A 154 41.72 21.30 11.32
N SER A 155 41.02 20.35 11.93
CA SER A 155 40.04 19.52 11.23
C SER A 155 38.83 20.31 10.72
N GLU A 156 38.58 21.51 11.27
CA GLU A 156 37.49 22.40 10.86
C GLU A 156 37.95 23.49 9.88
N LEU A 157 39.19 23.42 9.39
CA LEU A 157 39.70 24.26 8.31
C LEU A 157 39.68 23.54 6.96
N LEU A 158 39.36 24.31 5.91
CA LEU A 158 39.52 23.92 4.51
C LEU A 158 40.34 24.97 3.76
N LEU A 159 41.36 24.49 3.06
CA LEU A 159 42.12 25.27 2.11
C LEU A 159 41.65 24.98 0.68
N ILE A 160 41.35 26.04 -0.07
CA ILE A 160 41.06 25.97 -1.50
C ILE A 160 42.23 26.61 -2.24
N THR A 161 43.03 25.79 -2.92
CA THR A 161 44.27 26.19 -3.58
C THR A 161 44.42 25.56 -4.97
N GLY A 162 45.13 26.25 -5.87
CA GLY A 162 45.52 25.76 -7.20
C GLY A 162 46.84 24.98 -7.18
N GLU A 163 47.61 25.09 -6.10
CA GLU A 163 48.89 24.41 -5.93
C GLU A 163 48.73 23.21 -4.99
N LYS A 164 49.45 22.11 -5.25
CA LYS A 164 49.51 21.00 -4.31
C LYS A 164 50.54 21.34 -3.24
N GLU A 165 50.12 22.11 -2.24
CA GLU A 165 50.95 22.38 -1.05
C GLU A 165 50.82 21.21 -0.06
N ASP A 166 51.96 20.70 0.44
CA ASP A 166 52.01 19.73 1.55
C ASP A 166 51.77 20.47 2.87
N ILE A 167 50.50 20.64 3.20
CA ILE A 167 50.03 21.27 4.44
C ILE A 167 49.58 20.19 5.42
N ASN A 168 49.62 20.49 6.73
CA ASN A 168 49.24 19.60 7.83
C ASN A 168 48.09 18.63 7.46
N PRO A 169 48.23 17.30 7.66
CA PRO A 169 47.25 16.28 7.24
C PRO A 169 45.85 16.45 7.85
N GLU A 170 45.70 17.23 8.93
CA GLU A 170 44.40 17.52 9.53
C GLU A 170 43.60 18.58 8.75
N ILE A 171 44.25 19.43 7.95
CA ILE A 171 43.59 20.47 7.16
C ILE A 171 42.98 19.83 5.91
N LYS A 172 41.69 20.07 5.70
CA LYS A 172 41.02 19.59 4.48
C LYS A 172 41.51 20.43 3.30
N ILE A 173 41.75 19.79 2.15
CA ILE A 173 42.19 20.48 0.93
C ILE A 173 41.16 20.26 -0.20
N LEU A 174 40.82 21.35 -0.88
CA LEU A 174 40.06 21.38 -2.13
C LEU A 174 40.96 21.90 -3.26
N TYR A 175 41.44 20.98 -4.08
CA TYR A 175 42.27 21.32 -5.24
C TYR A 175 41.43 21.91 -6.39
N ASN A 176 41.83 23.09 -6.89
CA ASN A 176 41.19 23.77 -8.02
C ASN A 176 42.24 24.42 -8.96
N PRO A 177 42.73 23.69 -9.97
CA PRO A 177 44.02 23.93 -10.63
C PRO A 177 44.29 25.28 -11.31
N PRO A 178 43.32 26.03 -11.88
CA PRO A 178 43.60 27.33 -12.52
C PRO A 178 43.45 28.53 -11.56
N GLN A 179 43.56 28.29 -10.26
CA GLN A 179 43.34 29.27 -9.21
C GLN A 179 44.63 30.06 -8.86
N GLN A 180 44.53 31.39 -8.79
CA GLN A 180 45.64 32.32 -8.44
C GLN A 180 45.37 33.10 -7.13
N VAL A 181 44.44 32.62 -6.32
CA VAL A 181 44.06 33.20 -5.03
C VAL A 181 43.95 32.07 -4.02
N THR A 182 44.31 32.31 -2.78
CA THR A 182 44.21 31.31 -1.72
C THR A 182 42.98 31.61 -0.89
N VAL A 183 42.04 30.66 -0.81
CA VAL A 183 40.81 30.83 -0.02
C VAL A 183 40.83 29.87 1.16
N TRP A 184 40.75 30.44 2.36
CA TRP A 184 40.62 29.70 3.61
C TRP A 184 39.16 29.70 4.04
N VAL A 185 38.65 28.55 4.44
CA VAL A 185 37.30 28.38 4.94
C VAL A 185 37.34 27.74 6.33
N LEU A 186 36.68 28.36 7.29
CA LEU A 186 36.41 27.81 8.61
C LEU A 186 34.98 27.24 8.65
N HIS A 187 34.85 26.02 9.16
CA HIS A 187 33.58 25.41 9.50
C HIS A 187 33.25 25.66 10.97
N VAL A 188 32.14 26.34 11.22
CA VAL A 188 31.60 26.55 12.56
C VAL A 188 30.62 25.41 12.85
N LYS A 189 30.98 24.54 13.77
CA LYS A 189 30.35 23.21 13.89
C LYS A 189 28.95 23.28 14.48
N SER A 190 28.73 24.16 15.48
CA SER A 190 27.44 24.27 16.17
C SER A 190 26.29 24.67 15.25
N THR A 191 26.54 25.55 14.28
CA THR A 191 25.53 26.05 13.34
C THR A 191 25.70 25.52 11.92
N ASN A 192 26.76 24.74 11.66
CA ASN A 192 27.14 24.27 10.34
C ASN A 192 27.33 25.42 9.33
N THR A 193 27.87 26.55 9.80
CA THR A 193 28.13 27.75 9.00
C THR A 193 29.55 27.76 8.47
N PHE A 194 29.75 28.24 7.24
CA PHE A 194 31.09 28.38 6.65
C PHE A 194 31.47 29.84 6.54
N ILE A 195 32.59 30.22 7.13
CA ILE A 195 33.17 31.57 7.01
C ILE A 195 34.46 31.47 6.23
N PHE A 196 34.60 32.26 5.18
CA PHE A 196 35.81 32.25 4.36
C PHE A 196 36.49 33.62 4.35
N ARG A 197 37.81 33.58 4.13
CA ARG A 197 38.61 34.75 3.75
C ARG A 197 39.53 34.36 2.61
N TYR A 198 40.01 35.35 1.86
CA TYR A 198 40.94 35.07 0.77
C TYR A 198 42.11 36.04 0.75
N SER A 199 43.22 35.56 0.22
CA SER A 199 44.42 36.34 -0.10
C SER A 199 44.80 36.12 -1.56
N GLY A 200 45.38 37.14 -2.20
CA GLY A 200 45.88 37.06 -3.57
C GLY A 200 45.64 38.34 -4.39
N GLU A 201 46.26 38.39 -5.56
CA GLU A 201 46.29 39.61 -6.41
C GLU A 201 45.03 39.81 -7.26
N ARG A 202 44.21 38.77 -7.44
CA ARG A 202 43.00 38.85 -8.27
C ARG A 202 41.74 39.04 -7.44
N ASN A 203 40.78 39.75 -8.03
CA ASN A 203 39.45 39.92 -7.46
C ASN A 203 38.72 38.57 -7.35
N LEU A 204 38.30 38.24 -6.13
CA LEU A 204 37.37 37.15 -5.87
C LEU A 204 35.94 37.70 -5.90
N TYR A 205 35.01 36.92 -6.45
CA TYR A 205 33.59 37.26 -6.49
C TYR A 205 32.78 36.22 -5.72
N LEU A 206 31.92 36.67 -4.80
CA LEU A 206 30.90 35.88 -4.11
C LEU A 206 29.56 36.21 -4.75
N ASN A 207 28.92 35.23 -5.37
CA ASN A 207 27.64 35.39 -6.09
C ASN A 207 27.65 36.47 -7.20
N GLY A 208 28.85 36.85 -7.67
CA GLY A 208 29.02 37.91 -8.67
C GLY A 208 29.40 39.27 -8.09
N HIS A 209 29.44 39.43 -6.77
CA HIS A 209 29.89 40.64 -6.08
C HIS A 209 31.35 40.53 -5.67
N LYS A 210 32.12 41.61 -5.87
CA LYS A 210 33.54 41.66 -5.51
C LYS A 210 33.72 41.56 -3.99
N VAL A 211 34.64 40.71 -3.56
CA VAL A 211 35.00 40.43 -2.17
C VAL A 211 36.31 41.15 -1.84
N GLU A 212 36.47 41.66 -0.62
CA GLU A 212 37.72 42.28 -0.15
C GLU A 212 38.71 41.23 0.40
N THR A 213 40.00 41.46 0.19
CA THR A 213 41.07 40.58 0.67
C THR A 213 41.15 40.57 2.20
N ASP A 214 41.47 39.41 2.76
CA ASP A 214 41.68 39.12 4.18
C ASP A 214 40.52 39.50 5.13
N ARG A 215 39.31 39.58 4.56
CA ARG A 215 38.07 39.86 5.30
C ARG A 215 37.19 38.60 5.39
N PRO A 216 36.51 38.36 6.53
CA PRO A 216 35.60 37.24 6.67
C PRO A 216 34.28 37.49 5.94
N TYR A 217 33.85 36.51 5.17
CA TYR A 217 32.55 36.47 4.51
C TYR A 217 31.86 35.14 4.79
N THR A 218 30.55 35.17 4.99
CA THR A 218 29.76 33.95 5.15
C THR A 218 29.48 33.32 3.79
N LEU A 219 29.80 32.04 3.64
CA LEU A 219 29.40 31.25 2.48
C LEU A 219 28.04 30.62 2.77
N ALA A 220 26.97 31.31 2.38
CA ALA A 220 25.60 30.80 2.55
C ALA A 220 25.27 29.66 1.56
N VAL A 221 24.23 28.88 1.86
CA VAL A 221 23.75 27.80 0.97
C VAL A 221 23.42 28.36 -0.42
N GLY A 222 23.87 27.66 -1.47
CA GLY A 222 23.71 28.09 -2.86
C GLY A 222 24.74 29.13 -3.33
N SER A 223 25.59 29.63 -2.43
CA SER A 223 26.61 30.62 -2.80
C SER A 223 27.74 30.02 -3.64
N VAL A 224 28.33 30.87 -4.48
CA VAL A 224 29.40 30.54 -5.40
C VAL A 224 30.54 31.52 -5.26
N ILE A 225 31.74 30.99 -5.03
CA ILE A 225 32.99 31.72 -5.08
C ILE A 225 33.61 31.50 -6.47
N LYS A 226 33.95 32.58 -7.18
CA LYS A 226 34.63 32.49 -8.48
C LYS A 226 35.63 33.62 -8.70
N THR A 227 36.62 33.38 -9.55
CA THR A 227 37.46 34.43 -10.16
C THR A 227 37.30 34.41 -11.67
N SER A 228 38.04 35.25 -12.40
CA SER A 228 38.02 35.26 -13.88
C SER A 228 38.57 33.99 -14.53
N LEU A 229 39.45 33.24 -13.84
CA LEU A 229 40.10 32.04 -14.37
C LEU A 229 39.85 30.77 -13.53
N MET A 230 39.24 30.91 -12.35
CA MET A 230 38.97 29.81 -11.43
C MET A 230 37.57 29.20 -11.70
N PRO A 231 37.46 27.87 -11.87
CA PRO A 231 36.20 27.16 -11.84
C PRO A 231 35.43 27.51 -10.58
N PRO A 232 34.13 27.84 -10.70
CA PRO A 232 33.32 28.21 -9.55
C PRO A 232 33.37 27.14 -8.46
N VAL A 233 33.61 27.57 -7.23
CA VAL A 233 33.52 26.73 -6.04
C VAL A 233 32.19 27.03 -5.36
N TYR A 234 31.31 26.05 -5.37
CA TYR A 234 29.99 26.12 -4.77
C TYR A 234 30.08 25.74 -3.28
N HIS A 235 29.19 26.32 -2.48
CA HIS A 235 28.98 25.94 -1.09
C HIS A 235 28.94 24.41 -0.88
N THR A 236 28.21 23.67 -1.72
CA THR A 236 28.09 22.21 -1.60
C THR A 236 29.45 21.50 -1.63
N ARG A 237 30.37 21.96 -2.49
CA ARG A 237 31.69 21.33 -2.65
C ARG A 237 32.57 21.57 -1.42
N VAL A 238 32.36 22.70 -0.74
CA VAL A 238 32.98 23.01 0.55
C VAL A 238 32.36 22.11 1.62
N SER A 239 31.03 22.09 1.75
CA SER A 239 30.34 21.28 2.78
C SER A 239 30.61 19.79 2.66
N GLU A 240 30.77 19.25 1.44
CA GLU A 240 31.12 17.85 1.19
C GLU A 240 32.42 17.43 1.89
N LYS A 241 33.38 18.35 2.08
CA LYS A 241 34.63 18.07 2.79
C LYS A 241 34.45 17.96 4.30
N PHE A 242 33.38 18.54 4.84
CA PHE A 242 33.07 18.57 6.27
C PHE A 242 32.00 17.57 6.69
N LEU A 243 31.32 16.90 5.75
CA LEU A 243 30.41 15.80 6.05
C LEU A 243 31.16 14.72 6.84
N ARG A 244 30.85 14.60 8.14
CA ARG A 244 31.35 13.52 9.00
C ARG A 244 30.76 12.19 8.51
N HIS A 245 31.54 11.13 8.69
CA HIS A 245 31.29 9.69 8.43
C HIS A 245 32.13 9.09 7.29
N LYS A 246 33.45 9.01 7.51
CA LYS A 246 34.31 8.06 6.78
C LYS A 246 33.93 6.60 7.04
N GLU A 247 33.25 6.30 8.14
CA GLU A 247 32.97 4.93 8.61
C GLU A 247 31.70 4.29 8.00
N GLU A 248 30.77 5.07 7.44
CA GLU A 248 29.49 4.53 6.93
C GLU A 248 29.43 4.35 5.42
N GLY A 249 30.50 4.58 4.66
CA GLY A 249 30.52 4.38 3.20
C GLY A 249 29.68 5.41 2.43
N LEU A 250 30.35 6.32 1.71
CA LEU A 250 29.69 7.32 0.88
C LEU A 250 28.94 6.66 -0.28
N ILE A 251 27.74 7.14 -0.59
CA ILE A 251 26.99 6.70 -1.77
C ILE A 251 27.51 7.43 -3.01
N ILE A 252 27.82 6.64 -4.03
CA ILE A 252 28.05 7.05 -5.41
C ILE A 252 26.98 6.37 -6.27
N TYR A 253 26.00 7.15 -6.70
CA TYR A 253 24.94 6.72 -7.58
C TYR A 253 25.29 7.11 -9.02
N ARG A 254 25.27 6.16 -9.97
CA ARG A 254 25.58 6.38 -11.39
C ARG A 254 24.51 5.75 -12.28
N ALA A 255 23.89 6.54 -13.14
CA ALA A 255 23.10 6.09 -14.27
C ALA A 255 23.94 6.30 -15.54
N ILE A 256 24.10 5.26 -16.35
CA ILE A 256 25.01 5.24 -17.50
C ILE A 256 24.23 4.88 -18.76
N ASP A 257 24.13 5.83 -19.70
CA ASP A 257 23.46 5.67 -21.01
C ASP A 257 22.07 5.01 -20.91
N VAL A 258 21.33 5.39 -19.87
CA VAL A 258 20.07 4.76 -19.50
C VAL A 258 18.96 5.24 -20.43
N SER A 259 18.23 4.31 -21.04
CA SER A 259 17.04 4.63 -21.85
C SER A 259 15.85 3.74 -21.51
N TYR A 260 14.64 4.25 -21.76
CA TYR A 260 13.41 3.50 -21.52
C TYR A 260 12.36 3.74 -22.62
N LYS A 261 11.69 2.66 -23.05
CA LYS A 261 10.61 2.64 -24.03
C LYS A 261 9.36 2.02 -23.43
N PHE A 262 8.19 2.60 -23.71
CA PHE A 262 6.91 2.00 -23.34
C PHE A 262 6.62 0.74 -24.16
N ASN A 263 5.67 -0.08 -23.69
CA ASN A 263 5.22 -1.31 -24.38
C ASN A 263 4.76 -1.08 -25.84
N ASN A 264 4.39 0.16 -26.19
CA ASN A 264 4.02 0.55 -27.55
C ASN A 264 5.22 0.99 -28.41
N ASN A 265 6.46 0.68 -28.01
CA ASN A 265 7.73 1.11 -28.63
C ASN A 265 8.00 2.63 -28.67
N LEU A 266 7.14 3.45 -28.06
CA LEU A 266 7.39 4.88 -27.88
C LEU A 266 8.52 5.10 -26.87
N THR A 267 9.57 5.83 -27.26
CA THR A 267 10.65 6.22 -26.35
C THR A 267 10.10 7.14 -25.27
N ALA A 268 10.22 6.69 -24.03
CA ALA A 268 9.74 7.40 -22.85
C ALA A 268 10.83 8.27 -22.23
N ILE A 269 12.08 7.78 -22.24
CA ILE A 269 13.28 8.48 -21.78
C ILE A 269 14.41 8.18 -22.78
N HIS A 270 15.02 9.23 -23.32
CA HIS A 270 16.18 9.13 -24.21
C HIS A 270 17.46 8.83 -23.42
N PRO A 271 18.49 8.23 -24.04
CA PRO A 271 19.76 7.92 -23.37
C PRO A 271 20.33 9.13 -22.62
N PHE A 272 20.69 8.94 -21.35
CA PHE A 272 21.33 9.96 -20.54
C PHE A 272 22.24 9.33 -19.49
N SER A 273 23.22 10.11 -19.04
CA SER A 273 24.06 9.77 -17.90
C SER A 273 23.88 10.74 -16.74
N PHE A 274 23.93 10.22 -15.51
CA PHE A 274 23.76 11.01 -14.31
C PHE A 274 24.60 10.44 -13.16
N THR A 275 25.15 11.32 -12.33
CA THR A 275 25.86 10.95 -11.11
C THR A 275 25.31 11.72 -9.92
N GLY A 276 24.98 11.03 -8.83
CA GLY A 276 24.61 11.61 -7.54
C GLY A 276 25.55 11.10 -6.45
N ARG A 277 25.81 11.93 -5.44
CA ARG A 277 26.66 11.58 -4.29
C ARG A 277 25.93 11.80 -2.97
N SER A 278 26.36 11.08 -1.93
CA SER A 278 25.99 11.38 -0.54
C SER A 278 26.16 12.87 -0.24
N GLY A 279 25.19 13.47 0.45
CA GLY A 279 25.23 14.89 0.78
C GLY A 279 24.76 15.83 -0.32
N GLN A 280 24.10 15.31 -1.37
CA GLN A 280 23.52 16.13 -2.44
C GLN A 280 21.98 16.08 -2.46
N LEU A 281 21.36 17.25 -2.57
CA LEU A 281 19.96 17.43 -2.94
C LEU A 281 19.86 17.67 -4.46
N VAL A 282 19.29 16.70 -5.17
CA VAL A 282 19.16 16.74 -6.64
C VAL A 282 17.73 17.07 -7.03
N GLY A 283 17.52 18.21 -7.68
CA GLY A 283 16.22 18.59 -8.22
C GLY A 283 16.03 18.10 -9.66
N VAL A 284 14.87 17.50 -9.94
CA VAL A 284 14.40 17.17 -11.28
C VAL A 284 13.30 18.16 -11.66
N ILE A 285 13.52 18.95 -12.71
CA ILE A 285 12.59 19.99 -13.17
C ILE A 285 12.22 19.78 -14.63
N GLY A 286 10.96 20.04 -14.96
CA GLY A 286 10.45 20.00 -16.33
C GLY A 286 8.97 20.37 -16.41
N GLY A 287 8.48 20.61 -17.63
CA GLY A 287 7.06 20.87 -17.89
C GLY A 287 6.16 19.69 -17.49
N SER A 288 4.84 19.89 -17.47
CA SER A 288 3.89 18.80 -17.22
C SER A 288 3.93 17.77 -18.36
N GLY A 289 3.86 16.48 -18.02
CA GLY A 289 3.86 15.38 -19.00
C GLY A 289 5.20 15.13 -19.72
N THR A 290 6.32 15.68 -19.24
CA THR A 290 7.65 15.50 -19.84
C THR A 290 8.33 14.16 -19.52
N GLY A 291 7.81 13.41 -18.55
CA GLY A 291 8.36 12.11 -18.13
C GLY A 291 9.07 12.12 -16.77
N LYS A 292 8.91 13.15 -15.94
CA LYS A 292 9.57 13.29 -14.60
C LYS A 292 9.34 12.07 -13.70
N SER A 293 8.08 11.70 -13.44
CA SER A 293 7.78 10.51 -12.63
C SER A 293 8.25 9.21 -13.28
N THR A 294 8.29 9.13 -14.61
CA THR A 294 8.87 7.98 -15.33
C THR A 294 10.38 7.90 -15.09
N LEU A 295 11.08 9.03 -15.13
CA LEU A 295 12.50 9.14 -14.82
C LEU A 295 12.79 8.74 -13.36
N LEU A 296 12.01 9.21 -12.38
CA LEU A 296 12.20 8.77 -10.99
C LEU A 296 11.97 7.27 -10.81
N ASN A 297 10.95 6.70 -11.48
CA ASN A 297 10.69 5.25 -11.44
C ASN A 297 11.76 4.43 -12.17
N LEU A 298 12.48 5.02 -13.12
CA LEU A 298 13.63 4.40 -13.75
C LEU A 298 14.84 4.42 -12.80
N LEU A 299 15.12 5.56 -12.19
CA LEU A 299 16.24 5.75 -11.25
C LEU A 299 16.07 4.94 -9.95
N ASN A 300 14.86 4.79 -9.42
CA ASN A 300 14.62 4.00 -8.21
C ASN A 300 14.54 2.48 -8.44
N GLY A 301 14.63 2.02 -9.70
CA GLY A 301 14.61 0.60 -10.06
C GLY A 301 13.24 -0.06 -10.22
N ASN A 302 12.14 0.70 -10.15
CA ASN A 302 10.80 0.19 -10.45
C ASN A 302 10.64 -0.20 -11.93
N LEU A 303 11.25 0.57 -12.82
CA LEU A 303 11.30 0.29 -14.26
C LEU A 303 12.69 -0.24 -14.61
N LYS A 304 12.74 -1.34 -15.36
CA LYS A 304 14.00 -1.86 -15.89
C LYS A 304 14.36 -1.05 -17.15
N PRO A 305 15.58 -0.51 -17.26
CA PRO A 305 16.02 0.16 -18.47
C PRO A 305 16.11 -0.80 -19.65
N ASN A 306 15.91 -0.28 -20.86
CA ASN A 306 16.10 -1.03 -22.10
C ASN A 306 17.57 -1.08 -22.52
N THR A 307 18.31 -0.01 -22.26
CA THR A 307 19.76 0.11 -22.48
C THR A 307 20.40 0.82 -21.29
N GLY A 308 21.68 0.57 -21.04
CA GLY A 308 22.43 1.19 -19.97
C GLY A 308 22.26 0.50 -18.61
N HIS A 309 22.99 1.02 -17.62
CA HIS A 309 23.06 0.44 -16.27
C HIS A 309 22.87 1.53 -15.20
N ILE A 310 22.32 1.12 -14.06
CA ILE A 310 22.21 1.98 -12.87
C ILE A 310 22.97 1.29 -11.75
N LEU A 311 23.99 1.98 -11.24
CA LEU A 311 24.95 1.47 -10.28
C LEU A 311 24.91 2.29 -8.97
N ILE A 312 24.97 1.60 -7.85
CA ILE A 312 25.19 2.18 -6.52
C ILE A 312 26.50 1.59 -6.00
N ASN A 313 27.53 2.41 -5.83
CA ASN A 313 28.85 1.96 -5.36
C ASN A 313 29.43 0.78 -6.20
N GLY A 314 29.09 0.73 -7.49
CA GLY A 314 29.49 -0.35 -8.41
C GLY A 314 28.57 -1.58 -8.44
N TYR A 315 27.47 -1.60 -7.68
CA TYR A 315 26.45 -2.66 -7.68
C TYR A 315 25.26 -2.27 -8.56
N ASP A 316 24.81 -3.15 -9.46
CA ASP A 316 23.66 -2.87 -10.33
C ASP A 316 22.32 -3.07 -9.59
N ILE A 317 21.41 -2.10 -9.70
CA ILE A 317 20.14 -2.11 -8.94
C ILE A 317 19.22 -3.29 -9.30
N HIS A 318 19.36 -3.87 -10.49
CA HIS A 318 18.51 -4.94 -10.97
C HIS A 318 19.16 -6.32 -10.79
N GLU A 319 20.50 -6.41 -10.84
CA GLU A 319 21.25 -7.66 -10.68
C GLU A 319 21.61 -7.93 -9.21
N ASP A 320 22.07 -6.92 -8.46
CA ASP A 320 22.53 -7.04 -7.06
C ASP A 320 21.43 -6.68 -6.02
N LYS A 321 20.16 -7.01 -6.31
CA LYS A 321 18.98 -6.59 -5.50
C LYS A 321 19.06 -6.92 -4.00
N GLU A 322 19.60 -8.08 -3.65
CA GLU A 322 19.67 -8.51 -2.25
C GLU A 322 20.67 -7.66 -1.44
N LYS A 323 21.78 -7.22 -2.05
CA LYS A 323 22.79 -6.38 -1.38
C LYS A 323 22.33 -4.93 -1.23
N LEU A 324 21.53 -4.44 -2.18
CA LEU A 324 21.03 -3.06 -2.21
C LEU A 324 19.68 -2.89 -1.46
N LYS A 325 19.21 -3.94 -0.80
CA LYS A 325 17.91 -3.97 -0.15
C LYS A 325 17.81 -2.95 0.98
N GLY A 326 16.77 -2.13 0.91
CA GLY A 326 16.49 -1.08 1.90
C GLY A 326 17.39 0.16 1.80
N LEU A 327 18.34 0.22 0.87
CA LEU A 327 19.17 1.42 0.65
C LEU A 327 18.41 2.53 -0.08
N ILE A 328 17.47 2.15 -0.96
CA ILE A 328 16.64 3.06 -1.72
C ILE A 328 15.29 3.21 -1.01
N GLY A 329 14.90 4.47 -0.77
CA GLY A 329 13.56 4.86 -0.37
C GLY A 329 12.84 5.64 -1.46
N TYR A 330 11.52 5.51 -1.55
CA TYR A 330 10.68 6.24 -2.49
C TYR A 330 9.42 6.78 -1.82
N VAL A 331 9.25 8.10 -1.88
CA VAL A 331 8.05 8.80 -1.43
C VAL A 331 7.19 9.15 -2.65
N PRO A 332 6.01 8.51 -2.82
CA PRO A 332 5.12 8.80 -3.93
C PRO A 332 4.43 10.17 -3.78
N GLN A 333 3.92 10.70 -4.89
CA GLN A 333 3.15 11.94 -4.91
C GLN A 333 1.86 11.85 -4.08
N GLU A 334 1.08 10.77 -4.25
CA GLU A 334 -0.12 10.51 -3.47
C GLU A 334 0.22 10.17 -2.01
N ASP A 335 -0.53 10.72 -1.04
CA ASP A 335 -0.37 10.30 0.35
C ASP A 335 -1.11 8.99 0.59
N LEU A 336 -0.34 7.91 0.60
CA LEU A 336 -0.84 6.55 0.77
C LEU A 336 -0.73 6.16 2.24
N LEU A 337 -1.77 6.47 3.00
CA LEU A 337 -1.86 6.31 4.46
C LEU A 337 -3.05 5.41 4.83
N LYS A 338 -3.02 4.81 6.04
CA LYS A 338 -4.20 4.16 6.61
C LYS A 338 -5.05 5.21 7.33
N GLU A 339 -6.19 5.53 6.75
CA GLU A 339 -7.04 6.66 7.11
C GLU A 339 -7.73 6.47 8.47
N GLU A 340 -8.01 5.22 8.87
CA GLU A 340 -8.67 4.90 10.15
C GLU A 340 -7.71 4.84 11.34
N LEU A 341 -6.40 4.83 11.08
CA LEU A 341 -5.35 4.74 12.10
C LEU A 341 -4.82 6.12 12.48
N THR A 342 -4.19 6.21 13.66
CA THR A 342 -3.53 7.45 14.10
C THR A 342 -2.18 7.66 13.40
N VAL A 343 -1.62 8.86 13.51
CA VAL A 343 -0.25 9.17 13.04
C VAL A 343 0.76 8.22 13.68
N PHE A 344 0.70 8.03 15.00
CA PHE A 344 1.55 7.08 15.72
C PHE A 344 1.39 5.65 15.21
N GLU A 345 0.15 5.17 15.03
CA GLU A 345 -0.10 3.79 14.60
C GLU A 345 0.40 3.50 13.18
N ASN A 346 0.24 4.48 12.26
CA ASN A 346 0.79 4.37 10.91
C ASN A 346 2.31 4.13 10.97
N LEU A 347 3.03 4.96 11.74
CA LEU A 347 4.48 4.84 11.92
C LEU A 347 4.86 3.55 12.65
N TRP A 348 4.13 3.20 13.71
CA TRP A 348 4.34 2.00 14.51
C TRP A 348 4.25 0.71 13.69
N PHE A 349 3.19 0.56 12.89
CA PHE A 349 3.03 -0.63 12.06
C PHE A 349 4.07 -0.69 10.95
N ASN A 350 4.43 0.45 10.36
CA ASN A 350 5.50 0.51 9.37
C ASN A 350 6.85 0.12 9.98
N ALA A 351 7.22 0.69 11.13
CA ALA A 351 8.46 0.39 11.83
C ALA A 351 8.57 -1.10 12.19
N ARG A 352 7.48 -1.72 12.66
CA ARG A 352 7.45 -3.17 12.94
C ARG A 352 7.64 -4.05 11.71
N LEU A 353 7.29 -3.57 10.52
CA LEU A 353 7.57 -4.26 9.25
C LEU A 353 9.01 -4.04 8.76
N CYS A 354 9.72 -3.06 9.30
CA CYS A 354 11.06 -2.66 8.89
C CYS A 354 12.17 -3.14 9.84
N PHE A 355 11.88 -3.29 11.13
CA PHE A 355 12.86 -3.55 12.19
C PHE A 355 12.50 -4.81 12.98
N SER A 356 12.83 -5.97 12.42
CA SER A 356 12.48 -7.26 13.04
C SER A 356 13.31 -7.67 14.25
N ASP A 357 14.52 -7.11 14.39
CA ASP A 357 15.46 -7.38 15.48
C ASP A 357 15.28 -6.44 16.67
N PHE A 358 14.46 -5.39 16.53
CA PHE A 358 14.28 -4.38 17.57
C PHE A 358 13.24 -4.87 18.60
N SER A 359 13.44 -4.50 19.87
CA SER A 359 12.41 -4.66 20.90
C SER A 359 11.24 -3.72 20.62
N LYS A 360 10.08 -3.97 21.25
CA LYS A 360 8.91 -3.10 21.09
C LYS A 360 9.21 -1.69 21.59
N GLU A 361 10.01 -1.58 22.64
CA GLU A 361 10.44 -0.33 23.28
C GLU A 361 11.39 0.43 22.36
N ALA A 362 12.35 -0.25 21.72
CA ALA A 362 13.24 0.37 20.73
C ALA A 362 12.46 0.85 19.49
N ILE A 363 11.47 0.08 19.03
CA ILE A 363 10.58 0.52 17.94
C ILE A 363 9.76 1.75 18.38
N LYS A 364 9.30 1.78 19.63
CA LYS A 364 8.53 2.91 20.16
C LYS A 364 9.39 4.16 20.17
N GLN A 365 10.59 4.07 20.71
CA GLN A 365 11.54 5.18 20.71
C GLN A 365 11.79 5.67 19.29
N ARG A 366 12.04 4.77 18.34
CA ARG A 366 12.25 5.12 16.94
C ARG A 366 11.07 5.86 16.30
N VAL A 367 9.84 5.53 16.70
CA VAL A 367 8.63 6.23 16.25
C VAL A 367 8.53 7.61 16.89
N GLU A 368 8.83 7.74 18.18
CA GLU A 368 8.84 9.05 18.86
C GLU A 368 9.92 9.96 18.25
N ASP A 369 11.13 9.45 18.00
CA ASP A 369 12.20 10.19 17.30
C ASP A 369 11.73 10.67 15.91
N ALA A 370 10.97 9.84 15.19
CA ALA A 370 10.41 10.22 13.90
C ALA A 370 9.29 11.27 14.04
N LEU A 371 8.47 11.23 15.08
CA LEU A 371 7.47 12.27 15.32
C LEU A 371 8.11 13.63 15.59
N GLU A 372 9.23 13.65 16.31
CA GLU A 372 10.03 14.86 16.53
C GLU A 372 10.73 15.33 15.25
N ASP A 373 11.45 14.45 14.54
CA ASP A 373 12.18 14.77 13.31
C ASP A 373 11.26 15.40 12.24
N PHE A 374 9.99 14.98 12.17
CA PHE A 374 9.01 15.44 11.19
C PHE A 374 8.01 16.48 11.71
N ASP A 375 8.16 16.96 12.94
CA ASP A 375 7.26 17.96 13.55
C ASP A 375 5.78 17.51 13.51
N LEU A 376 5.56 16.29 14.04
CA LEU A 376 4.27 15.60 14.10
C LEU A 376 3.84 15.23 15.53
N VAL A 377 4.57 15.69 16.56
CA VAL A 377 4.31 15.37 17.97
C VAL A 377 2.89 15.73 18.39
N GLU A 378 2.41 16.93 18.04
CA GLU A 378 1.05 17.37 18.35
C GLU A 378 -0.03 16.54 17.64
N ALA A 379 0.31 15.97 16.49
CA ALA A 379 -0.59 15.17 15.67
C ALA A 379 -0.55 13.67 16.01
N ARG A 380 0.30 13.25 16.95
CA ARG A 380 0.60 11.85 17.30
C ARG A 380 -0.64 10.96 17.43
N ASP A 381 -1.61 11.42 18.21
CA ASP A 381 -2.82 10.64 18.55
C ASP A 381 -4.03 11.00 17.66
N LEU A 382 -3.85 11.93 16.71
CA LEU A 382 -4.90 12.26 15.73
C LEU A 382 -5.05 11.15 14.70
N VAL A 383 -6.29 10.84 14.36
CA VAL A 383 -6.64 9.94 13.25
C VAL A 383 -6.34 10.65 11.93
N VAL A 384 -5.78 9.92 10.97
CA VAL A 384 -5.36 10.51 9.69
C VAL A 384 -6.55 11.09 8.92
N GLY A 385 -7.65 10.34 8.86
CA GLY A 385 -8.87 10.74 8.17
C GLY A 385 -8.77 10.67 6.64
N THR A 386 -9.93 10.77 5.99
CA THR A 386 -10.02 10.80 4.53
C THR A 386 -9.70 12.20 4.00
N PRO A 387 -9.35 12.39 2.72
CA PRO A 387 -9.16 13.73 2.13
C PRO A 387 -10.39 14.65 2.25
N LEU A 388 -11.58 14.07 2.41
CA LEU A 388 -12.86 14.78 2.59
C LEU A 388 -13.09 15.14 4.07
N ASN A 389 -12.72 14.25 4.99
CA ASN A 389 -12.77 14.47 6.43
C ASN A 389 -11.38 14.92 6.93
N LYS A 390 -11.04 16.18 6.67
CA LYS A 390 -9.72 16.77 6.99
C LYS A 390 -9.54 16.92 8.50
N ILE A 391 -9.00 15.89 9.15
CA ILE A 391 -8.52 15.96 10.54
C ILE A 391 -7.07 16.48 10.55
N LEU A 392 -6.20 15.89 9.73
CA LEU A 392 -4.83 16.39 9.51
C LEU A 392 -4.79 17.48 8.45
N SER A 393 -3.91 18.47 8.65
CA SER A 393 -3.58 19.43 7.60
C SER A 393 -2.86 18.75 6.43
N GLY A 394 -2.92 19.35 5.23
CA GLY A 394 -2.22 18.82 4.05
C GLY A 394 -0.70 18.69 4.28
N GLY A 395 -0.10 19.67 4.94
CA GLY A 395 1.32 19.65 5.35
C GLY A 395 1.63 18.51 6.32
N GLN A 396 0.80 18.31 7.35
CA GLN A 396 0.98 17.19 8.30
C GLN A 396 0.85 15.83 7.60
N ARG A 397 -0.13 15.65 6.71
CA ARG A 397 -0.29 14.43 5.90
C ARG A 397 0.95 14.14 5.06
N LYS A 398 1.49 15.16 4.39
CA LYS A 398 2.69 15.02 3.57
C LYS A 398 3.92 14.67 4.41
N ARG A 399 4.08 15.30 5.58
CA ARG A 399 5.14 14.98 6.55
C ARG A 399 5.04 13.56 7.09
N LEU A 400 3.84 13.08 7.44
CA LEU A 400 3.62 11.67 7.81
C LEU A 400 3.96 10.72 6.66
N ASN A 401 3.58 11.07 5.43
CA ASN A 401 3.90 10.27 4.26
C ASN A 401 5.42 10.13 4.06
N MET A 402 6.19 11.20 4.28
CA MET A 402 7.66 11.17 4.27
C MET A 402 8.23 10.38 5.45
N ALA A 403 7.70 10.58 6.67
CA ALA A 403 8.17 9.93 7.89
C ALA A 403 8.09 8.40 7.79
N LEU A 404 7.02 7.87 7.21
CA LEU A 404 6.84 6.43 6.94
C LEU A 404 7.92 5.83 6.02
N GLU A 405 8.56 6.65 5.18
CA GLU A 405 9.68 6.19 4.34
C GLU A 405 11.02 6.39 5.05
N LEU A 406 11.17 7.52 5.73
CA LEU A 406 12.41 7.96 6.35
C LEU A 406 12.71 7.26 7.68
N ILE A 407 11.72 6.67 8.34
CA ILE A 407 11.89 5.87 9.56
C ILE A 407 12.91 4.73 9.37
N ARG A 408 13.00 4.21 8.14
CA ARG A 408 13.96 3.16 7.72
C ARG A 408 15.39 3.63 7.54
N GLU A 409 15.62 4.94 7.49
CA GLU A 409 16.91 5.55 7.18
C GLU A 409 17.52 5.11 5.83
N PRO A 410 16.80 5.24 4.71
CA PRO A 410 17.39 4.92 3.41
C PRO A 410 18.59 5.84 3.12
N ALA A 411 19.62 5.30 2.47
CA ALA A 411 20.81 6.04 2.05
C ALA A 411 20.54 6.91 0.81
N ILE A 412 19.60 6.48 -0.04
CA ILE A 412 19.13 7.21 -1.22
C ILE A 412 17.62 7.38 -1.11
N LEU A 413 17.14 8.62 -1.19
CA LEU A 413 15.72 8.94 -1.13
C LEU A 413 15.25 9.58 -2.43
N PHE A 414 14.25 8.98 -3.07
CA PHE A 414 13.54 9.57 -4.20
C PHE A 414 12.19 10.12 -3.74
N VAL A 415 11.88 11.38 -4.03
CA VAL A 415 10.66 12.05 -3.57
C VAL A 415 9.94 12.67 -4.77
N ASP A 416 8.72 12.21 -5.05
CA ASP A 416 7.94 12.69 -6.19
C ASP A 416 6.98 13.82 -5.77
N GLU A 417 7.23 15.03 -6.26
CA GLU A 417 6.43 16.24 -6.01
C GLU A 417 6.10 16.49 -4.52
N PRO A 418 7.12 16.70 -3.65
CA PRO A 418 6.91 16.90 -2.23
C PRO A 418 6.15 18.18 -1.87
N THR A 419 6.25 19.21 -2.71
CA THR A 419 5.69 20.56 -2.48
C THR A 419 4.33 20.77 -3.15
N SER A 420 3.82 19.78 -3.89
CA SER A 420 2.58 19.91 -4.64
C SER A 420 1.37 19.95 -3.71
N GLY A 421 0.49 20.94 -3.89
CA GLY A 421 -0.72 21.13 -3.08
C GLY A 421 -0.49 21.68 -1.68
N LEU A 422 0.73 22.16 -1.36
CA LEU A 422 1.08 22.78 -0.09
C LEU A 422 1.14 24.32 -0.18
N SER A 423 1.05 24.98 0.97
CA SER A 423 1.37 26.41 1.08
C SER A 423 2.88 26.63 0.88
N SER A 424 3.31 27.86 0.61
CA SER A 424 4.73 28.20 0.45
C SER A 424 5.54 27.88 1.72
N MET A 425 5.01 28.22 2.90
CA MET A 425 5.66 27.95 4.19
C MET A 425 5.76 26.45 4.47
N ASP A 426 4.71 25.67 4.19
CA ASP A 426 4.74 24.22 4.38
C ASP A 426 5.71 23.54 3.40
N SER A 427 5.79 24.04 2.16
CA SER A 427 6.75 23.56 1.15
C SER A 427 8.20 23.79 1.58
N GLU A 428 8.47 24.94 2.18
CA GLU A 428 9.78 25.27 2.75
C GLU A 428 10.13 24.35 3.91
N LYS A 429 9.21 24.14 4.86
CA LYS A 429 9.41 23.18 5.97
C LYS A 429 9.71 21.78 5.45
N VAL A 430 8.96 21.30 4.46
CA VAL A 430 9.20 19.98 3.83
C VAL A 430 10.59 19.90 3.22
N LEU A 431 11.04 20.93 2.51
CA LEU A 431 12.37 20.93 1.91
C LEU A 431 13.49 21.06 2.94
N LEU A 432 13.29 21.82 4.01
CA LEU A 432 14.23 21.90 5.12
C LEU A 432 14.41 20.51 5.77
N LEU A 433 13.33 19.74 5.94
CA LEU A 433 13.39 18.35 6.43
C LEU A 433 14.22 17.47 5.48
N LEU A 434 14.02 17.58 4.18
CA LEU A 434 14.81 16.83 3.19
C LEU A 434 16.28 17.28 3.20
N LYS A 435 16.55 18.57 3.37
CA LYS A 435 17.93 19.08 3.49
C LYS A 435 18.61 18.57 4.76
N ARG A 436 17.89 18.43 5.88
CA ARG A 436 18.43 17.77 7.09
C ARG A 436 18.83 16.32 6.80
N GLN A 437 18.08 15.58 5.98
CA GLN A 437 18.47 14.22 5.57
C GLN A 437 19.75 14.23 4.72
N VAL A 438 19.91 15.21 3.84
CA VAL A 438 21.13 15.42 3.04
C VAL A 438 22.34 15.71 3.94
N LEU A 439 22.17 16.56 4.96
CA LEU A 439 23.22 16.86 5.95
C LEU A 439 23.62 15.62 6.78
N LYS A 440 22.71 14.65 6.97
CA LYS A 440 23.00 13.32 7.55
C LYS A 440 23.73 12.39 6.56
N GLY A 441 24.24 12.89 5.42
CA GLY A 441 25.03 12.12 4.45
C GLY A 441 24.22 11.35 3.40
N LYS A 442 22.89 11.55 3.32
CA LYS A 442 22.01 10.85 2.36
C LYS A 442 22.03 11.53 0.99
N LEU A 443 21.78 10.76 -0.07
CA LEU A 443 21.47 11.30 -1.40
C LEU A 443 19.96 11.48 -1.52
N VAL A 444 19.49 12.69 -1.83
CA VAL A 444 18.05 12.95 -1.99
C VAL A 444 17.79 13.47 -3.39
N VAL A 445 16.90 12.80 -4.14
CA VAL A 445 16.48 13.18 -5.49
C VAL A 445 15.00 13.53 -5.46
N ILE A 446 14.67 14.75 -5.83
CA ILE A 446 13.31 15.28 -5.75
C ILE A 446 12.79 15.75 -7.10
N ASN A 447 11.54 15.44 -7.41
CA ASN A 447 10.83 16.07 -8.52
C ASN A 447 10.14 17.34 -8.01
N ILE A 448 10.43 18.52 -8.57
CA ILE A 448 9.73 19.76 -8.21
C ILE A 448 9.10 20.38 -9.45
N HIS A 449 7.84 20.76 -9.32
CA HIS A 449 7.17 21.63 -10.28
C HIS A 449 7.25 23.08 -9.79
N GLN A 450 7.96 23.93 -10.54
CA GLN A 450 8.06 25.39 -10.30
C GLN A 450 8.49 25.77 -8.87
N PRO A 451 9.77 25.54 -8.48
CA PRO A 451 10.25 25.92 -7.15
C PRO A 451 10.28 27.45 -6.99
N SER A 452 10.06 27.94 -5.76
CA SER A 452 10.38 29.33 -5.41
C SER A 452 11.90 29.58 -5.46
N SER A 453 12.29 30.85 -5.40
CA SER A 453 13.70 31.28 -5.38
C SER A 453 14.50 30.54 -4.29
N ASP A 454 13.98 30.50 -3.07
CA ASP A 454 14.67 29.91 -1.92
C ASP A 454 14.83 28.40 -2.07
N LEU A 455 13.76 27.71 -2.48
CA LEU A 455 13.79 26.25 -2.69
C LEU A 455 14.74 25.86 -3.82
N PHE A 456 14.84 26.68 -4.87
CA PHE A 456 15.77 26.46 -5.96
C PHE A 456 17.23 26.63 -5.54
N LYS A 457 17.53 27.59 -4.65
CA LYS A 457 18.87 27.79 -4.09
C LYS A 457 19.32 26.67 -3.15
N MET A 458 18.38 25.96 -2.52
CA MET A 458 18.69 24.81 -1.65
C MET A 458 19.18 23.58 -2.42
N LEU A 459 18.89 23.49 -3.72
CA LEU A 459 19.31 22.40 -4.59
C LEU A 459 20.83 22.43 -4.79
N ASP A 460 21.46 21.27 -4.66
CA ASP A 460 22.90 21.11 -4.91
C ASP A 460 23.16 20.78 -6.40
N LYS A 461 22.22 20.10 -7.04
CA LYS A 461 22.29 19.69 -8.44
C LYS A 461 20.92 19.73 -9.10
N LEU A 462 20.89 20.04 -10.39
CA LEU A 462 19.68 20.13 -11.21
C LEU A 462 19.79 19.20 -12.42
N LEU A 463 18.74 18.41 -12.62
CA LEU A 463 18.49 17.61 -13.82
C LEU A 463 17.22 18.15 -14.49
N MET A 464 17.32 18.64 -15.73
CA MET A 464 16.18 19.21 -16.43
C MET A 464 15.74 18.32 -17.59
N ILE A 465 14.42 18.11 -17.71
CA ILE A 465 13.80 17.25 -18.72
C ILE A 465 12.76 18.01 -19.55
N ASP A 466 12.78 17.79 -20.87
CA ASP A 466 11.83 18.36 -21.83
C ASP A 466 10.97 17.27 -22.50
N LYS A 467 10.00 17.70 -23.32
CA LYS A 467 9.02 16.87 -24.02
C LYS A 467 9.65 15.67 -24.72
N GLY A 468 9.00 14.51 -24.54
CA GLY A 468 9.47 13.23 -25.07
C GLY A 468 10.55 12.57 -24.23
N GLY A 469 10.80 13.04 -23.00
CA GLY A 469 11.75 12.39 -22.09
C GLY A 469 13.21 12.67 -22.41
N ARG A 470 13.50 13.87 -22.93
CA ARG A 470 14.85 14.29 -23.30
C ARG A 470 15.47 15.09 -22.17
N ILE A 471 16.63 14.68 -21.68
CA ILE A 471 17.39 15.46 -20.69
C ILE A 471 18.08 16.63 -21.40
N ILE A 472 17.91 17.84 -20.88
CA ILE A 472 18.41 19.07 -21.52
C ILE A 472 19.46 19.81 -20.69
N TYR A 473 19.64 19.42 -19.42
CA TYR A 473 20.64 20.00 -18.53
C TYR A 473 20.95 19.04 -17.36
N ASN A 474 22.23 18.98 -16.95
CA ASN A 474 22.70 18.21 -15.79
C ASN A 474 23.87 18.95 -15.12
N GLY A 475 23.63 19.64 -14.01
CA GLY A 475 24.67 20.49 -13.40
C GLY A 475 24.17 21.30 -12.21
N ASN A 476 24.88 22.38 -11.89
CA ASN A 476 24.47 23.28 -10.79
C ASN A 476 23.19 24.06 -11.17
N PRO A 477 22.22 24.26 -10.25
CA PRO A 477 20.98 24.98 -10.55
C PRO A 477 21.19 26.43 -11.02
N ILE A 478 22.11 27.18 -10.41
CA ILE A 478 22.32 28.60 -10.71
C ILE A 478 22.91 28.79 -12.11
N ASP A 479 23.84 27.92 -12.54
CA ASP A 479 24.40 28.01 -13.89
C ASP A 479 23.42 27.58 -14.97
N ALA A 480 22.36 26.83 -14.62
CA ALA A 480 21.31 26.49 -15.58
C ALA A 480 20.69 27.75 -16.16
N ILE A 481 20.49 28.78 -15.33
CA ILE A 481 19.89 30.06 -15.74
C ILE A 481 20.77 30.74 -16.79
N VAL A 482 22.07 30.78 -16.54
CA VAL A 482 23.05 31.35 -17.47
C VAL A 482 23.08 30.53 -18.76
N TYR A 483 23.12 29.19 -18.67
CA TYR A 483 23.13 28.29 -19.81
C TYR A 483 21.92 28.51 -20.74
N PHE A 484 20.71 28.51 -20.20
CA PHE A 484 19.50 28.70 -21.00
C PHE A 484 19.38 30.14 -21.53
N LYS A 485 19.80 31.15 -20.76
CA LYS A 485 19.84 32.55 -21.24
C LYS A 485 20.82 32.74 -22.40
N ARG A 486 22.03 32.15 -22.31
CA ARG A 486 23.03 32.18 -23.40
C ARG A 486 22.48 31.49 -24.64
N ALA A 487 21.95 30.26 -24.48
CA ALA A 487 21.39 29.52 -25.60
C ALA A 487 20.19 30.23 -26.26
N ALA A 488 19.43 31.03 -25.50
CA ALA A 488 18.31 31.80 -26.01
C ALA A 488 18.64 33.24 -26.46
N ASN A 489 19.91 33.65 -26.41
CA ASN A 489 20.43 34.98 -26.75
C ASN A 489 19.78 36.13 -25.98
N TYR A 490 19.66 36.02 -24.65
CA TYR A 490 19.23 37.13 -23.79
C TYR A 490 20.34 38.19 -23.65
N VAL A 491 19.96 39.47 -23.48
CA VAL A 491 20.88 40.61 -23.36
C VAL A 491 21.82 40.49 -22.15
N ASN A 492 21.32 39.97 -21.02
CA ASN A 492 22.07 39.79 -19.78
C ASN A 492 22.18 38.31 -19.40
N PRO A 493 22.99 37.50 -20.12
CA PRO A 493 23.04 36.07 -19.88
C PRO A 493 23.75 35.71 -18.57
N GLU A 494 24.71 36.53 -18.13
CA GLU A 494 25.51 36.29 -16.93
C GLU A 494 24.78 36.59 -15.61
N GLU A 495 23.62 37.24 -15.67
CA GLU A 495 22.82 37.59 -14.50
C GLU A 495 22.17 36.32 -13.92
N ARG A 496 22.60 35.93 -12.72
CA ARG A 496 22.16 34.73 -11.99
C ARG A 496 20.97 35.02 -11.06
N GLU A 497 21.06 36.12 -10.33
CA GLU A 497 20.08 36.57 -9.34
C GLU A 497 19.85 38.08 -9.44
N CYS A 498 18.75 38.54 -8.86
CA CYS A 498 18.42 39.96 -8.80
C CYS A 498 19.41 40.72 -7.91
N TYR A 499 20.00 41.80 -8.43
CA TYR A 499 20.97 42.62 -7.69
C TYR A 499 20.43 43.21 -6.37
N ALA A 500 19.15 43.58 -6.33
CA ALA A 500 18.58 44.28 -5.18
C ALA A 500 18.17 43.35 -4.02
N CYS A 501 17.70 42.14 -4.34
CA CYS A 501 17.10 41.25 -3.33
C CYS A 501 17.65 39.81 -3.38
N GLY A 502 18.61 39.51 -4.25
CA GLY A 502 19.17 38.18 -4.41
C GLY A 502 18.19 37.14 -4.98
N ASN A 503 16.96 37.50 -5.35
CA ASN A 503 16.00 36.50 -5.83
C ASN A 503 16.34 35.96 -7.21
N VAL A 504 16.11 34.66 -7.38
CA VAL A 504 16.34 33.92 -8.61
C VAL A 504 15.01 33.73 -9.35
N LYS A 505 14.98 34.07 -10.65
CA LYS A 505 13.79 33.93 -11.51
C LYS A 505 13.66 32.49 -12.03
N THR A 506 13.26 31.57 -11.16
CA THR A 506 13.18 30.12 -11.45
C THR A 506 12.21 29.77 -12.60
N GLU A 507 11.07 30.48 -12.70
CA GLU A 507 10.09 30.30 -13.79
C GLU A 507 10.70 30.58 -15.18
N GLN A 508 11.71 31.46 -15.25
CA GLN A 508 12.33 31.86 -16.50
C GLN A 508 12.94 30.67 -17.24
N LEU A 509 13.47 29.67 -16.53
CA LEU A 509 14.01 28.43 -17.12
C LEU A 509 12.97 27.72 -17.98
N LEU A 510 11.79 27.46 -17.41
CA LEU A 510 10.70 26.79 -18.12
C LEU A 510 10.15 27.66 -19.24
N ARG A 511 10.05 28.99 -19.04
CA ARG A 511 9.63 29.93 -20.08
C ARG A 511 10.57 29.94 -21.28
N ILE A 512 11.89 29.87 -21.06
CA ILE A 512 12.89 29.84 -22.15
C ILE A 512 12.75 28.53 -22.93
N VAL A 513 12.68 27.39 -22.24
CA VAL A 513 12.57 26.06 -22.89
C VAL A 513 11.25 25.92 -23.65
N GLU A 514 10.16 26.52 -23.15
CA GLU A 514 8.83 26.46 -23.78
C GLU A 514 8.51 27.64 -24.71
N ALA A 515 9.47 28.54 -24.94
CA ALA A 515 9.28 29.74 -25.75
C ALA A 515 8.73 29.41 -27.14
N ARG A 516 7.71 30.16 -27.58
CA ARG A 516 7.01 29.95 -28.85
C ARG A 516 7.41 30.99 -29.90
N ILE A 517 7.35 30.60 -31.16
CA ILE A 517 7.57 31.52 -32.29
C ILE A 517 6.39 32.50 -32.34
N VAL A 518 6.71 33.78 -32.55
CA VAL A 518 5.72 34.84 -32.75
C VAL A 518 5.49 34.98 -34.25
N ASN A 519 4.23 35.03 -34.69
CA ASN A 519 3.89 35.30 -36.09
C ASN A 519 4.06 36.80 -36.42
N PRO A 520 4.00 37.21 -37.71
CA PRO A 520 4.10 38.62 -38.10
C PRO A 520 3.05 39.55 -37.47
N TYR A 521 1.95 39.00 -36.95
CA TYR A 521 0.88 39.73 -36.27
C TYR A 521 1.03 39.77 -34.74
N GLY A 522 2.20 39.37 -34.20
CA GLY A 522 2.46 39.39 -32.75
C GLY A 522 1.80 38.25 -31.96
N LYS A 523 1.14 37.28 -32.61
CA LYS A 523 0.50 36.13 -31.94
C LYS A 523 1.46 34.94 -31.84
N LEU A 524 1.48 34.30 -30.67
CA LEU A 524 2.28 33.10 -30.40
C LEU A 524 1.72 31.89 -31.17
N ILE A 525 2.53 31.31 -32.05
CA ILE A 525 2.22 30.07 -32.78
C ILE A 525 2.49 28.88 -31.85
N ARG A 526 1.82 27.74 -32.06
CA ARG A 526 2.08 26.50 -31.28
C ARG A 526 3.49 25.92 -31.45
N LYS A 527 4.26 26.37 -32.44
CA LYS A 527 5.65 25.91 -32.70
C LYS A 527 6.62 26.59 -31.72
N ARG A 528 7.48 25.79 -31.07
CA ARG A 528 8.53 26.30 -30.17
C ARG A 528 9.66 26.97 -30.96
N LYS A 529 10.34 27.93 -30.31
CA LYS A 529 11.51 28.64 -30.84
C LYS A 529 12.70 27.70 -31.01
N VAL A 530 12.95 26.85 -30.00
CA VAL A 530 13.96 25.79 -30.01
C VAL A 530 13.24 24.46 -29.83
N SER A 531 13.54 23.47 -30.66
CA SER A 531 12.89 22.17 -30.58
C SER A 531 13.45 21.33 -29.40
N PRO A 532 12.67 20.37 -28.85
CA PRO A 532 13.19 19.46 -27.82
C PRO A 532 14.42 18.66 -28.28
N GLU A 533 14.55 18.40 -29.59
CA GLU A 533 15.67 17.66 -30.19
C GLU A 533 16.93 18.52 -30.25
N GLU A 534 16.80 19.80 -30.58
CA GLU A 534 17.90 20.77 -30.52
C GLU A 534 18.41 20.95 -29.10
N TRP A 535 17.51 21.10 -28.10
CA TRP A 535 17.91 21.17 -26.70
C TRP A 535 18.66 19.93 -26.24
N TYR A 536 18.21 18.75 -26.66
CA TYR A 536 18.89 17.48 -26.36
C TYR A 536 20.26 17.39 -27.02
N LYS A 537 20.41 17.86 -28.26
CA LYS A 537 21.72 17.92 -28.94
C LYS A 537 22.70 18.84 -28.20
N LEU A 538 22.24 20.02 -27.78
CA LEU A 538 23.05 20.93 -26.96
C LEU A 538 23.47 20.30 -25.63
N TYR A 539 22.59 19.50 -25.02
CA TYR A 539 22.92 18.74 -23.82
C TYR A 539 24.04 17.72 -24.06
N LEU A 540 23.94 16.94 -25.15
CA LEU A 540 24.95 15.94 -25.50
C LEU A 540 26.33 16.58 -25.70
N GLU A 541 26.38 17.72 -26.39
CA GLU A 541 27.62 18.46 -26.67
C GLU A 541 28.23 19.11 -25.42
N ASN A 542 27.41 19.72 -24.56
CA ASN A 542 27.90 20.53 -23.44
C ASN A 542 28.11 19.76 -22.12
N PHE A 543 27.42 18.64 -21.93
CA PHE A 543 27.42 17.89 -20.66
C PHE A 543 27.77 16.42 -20.85
N GLU A 544 27.04 15.69 -21.70
CA GLU A 544 27.20 14.23 -21.83
C GLU A 544 28.61 13.83 -22.29
N SER A 545 29.19 14.60 -23.22
CA SER A 545 30.55 14.43 -23.74
C SER A 545 31.66 14.66 -22.70
N LYS A 546 31.36 15.34 -21.58
CA LYS A 546 32.35 15.74 -20.57
C LYS A 546 32.41 14.79 -19.37
N PHE A 547 31.63 13.72 -19.35
CA PHE A 547 31.72 12.72 -18.29
C PHE A 547 33.00 11.88 -18.43
N GLU A 548 34.09 12.33 -17.79
CA GLU A 548 35.42 11.68 -17.83
C GLU A 548 35.41 10.18 -17.46
N TRP A 549 34.46 9.74 -16.63
CA TRP A 549 34.33 8.33 -16.22
C TRP A 549 33.69 7.44 -17.30
N LYS A 550 33.14 7.99 -18.39
CA LYS A 550 32.77 7.19 -19.56
C LYS A 550 34.00 6.61 -20.26
N GLU A 551 35.13 7.30 -20.19
CA GLU A 551 36.39 6.89 -20.81
C GLU A 551 37.23 5.99 -19.87
N LYS A 552 37.09 6.14 -18.54
CA LYS A 552 37.80 5.34 -17.54
C LYS A 552 36.96 4.14 -17.08
N ARG A 553 37.44 2.91 -17.33
CA ARG A 553 36.84 1.61 -16.93
C ARG A 553 36.76 1.35 -15.40
N ASP A 554 36.62 2.37 -14.57
CA ASP A 554 36.45 2.23 -13.11
C ASP A 554 34.99 1.90 -12.69
N LEU A 555 34.19 1.34 -13.61
CA LEU A 555 32.79 0.97 -13.35
C LEU A 555 32.64 -0.34 -12.57
N GLU A 556 33.65 -1.21 -12.60
CA GLU A 556 33.63 -2.51 -11.91
C GLU A 556 34.08 -2.44 -10.45
N LYS A 557 34.67 -1.31 -10.01
CA LYS A 557 35.18 -1.18 -8.64
C LYS A 557 34.02 -1.07 -7.66
N LYS A 558 33.78 -2.14 -6.91
CA LYS A 558 32.75 -2.21 -5.86
C LYS A 558 33.28 -1.55 -4.60
N GLU A 559 32.64 -0.45 -4.19
CA GLU A 559 32.92 0.25 -2.93
C GLU A 559 32.04 -0.30 -1.81
N ALA A 560 32.42 -0.06 -0.55
CA ALA A 560 31.62 -0.49 0.60
C ALA A 560 30.24 0.19 0.57
N LEU A 561 29.19 -0.57 0.86
CA LEU A 561 27.83 -0.04 1.00
C LEU A 561 27.59 0.41 2.44
N PRO A 562 26.74 1.43 2.67
CA PRO A 562 26.40 1.86 4.02
C PRO A 562 25.67 0.78 4.80
N HIS A 563 25.94 0.73 6.11
CA HIS A 563 25.29 -0.19 7.02
C HIS A 563 23.80 0.13 7.13
N ASN A 564 22.95 -0.84 6.76
CA ASN A 564 21.51 -0.71 6.85
C ASN A 564 20.95 -1.55 8.01
N ARG A 565 20.24 -0.92 8.95
CA ARG A 565 19.57 -1.60 10.07
C ARG A 565 18.22 -2.23 9.66
N PHE A 566 17.81 -2.03 8.41
CA PHE A 566 16.58 -2.58 7.86
C PHE A 566 16.62 -4.12 7.79
N LYS A 567 15.70 -4.76 8.51
CA LYS A 567 15.52 -6.21 8.45
C LYS A 567 14.06 -6.58 8.58
N ILE A 568 13.53 -7.15 7.50
CA ILE A 568 12.13 -7.54 7.39
C ILE A 568 11.84 -8.73 8.32
N PRO A 569 10.70 -8.75 9.02
CA PRO A 569 10.32 -9.86 9.88
C PRO A 569 9.97 -11.13 9.08
N ASN A 570 10.05 -12.28 9.75
CA ASN A 570 9.65 -13.57 9.15
C ASN A 570 8.16 -13.58 8.74
N ARG A 571 7.79 -14.50 7.83
CA ARG A 571 6.42 -14.59 7.28
C ARG A 571 5.32 -14.64 8.34
N TRP A 572 5.53 -15.36 9.45
CA TRP A 572 4.57 -15.43 10.55
C TRP A 572 4.44 -14.09 11.28
N LYS A 573 5.56 -13.44 11.62
CA LYS A 573 5.56 -12.13 12.29
C LYS A 573 4.86 -11.09 11.41
N GLN A 574 5.11 -11.10 10.10
CA GLN A 574 4.39 -10.26 9.12
C GLN A 574 2.89 -10.51 9.15
N PHE A 575 2.45 -11.79 9.14
CA PHE A 575 1.03 -12.15 9.22
C PHE A 575 0.37 -11.54 10.48
N LYS A 576 1.00 -11.67 11.66
CA LYS A 576 0.47 -11.09 12.90
C LYS A 576 0.37 -9.56 12.82
N ILE A 577 1.38 -8.91 12.25
CA ILE A 577 1.40 -7.44 12.11
C ILE A 577 0.28 -6.99 11.16
N PHE A 578 0.13 -7.62 10.00
CA PHE A 578 -0.92 -7.28 9.05
C PHE A 578 -2.32 -7.56 9.61
N ALA A 579 -2.52 -8.70 10.28
CA ALA A 579 -3.81 -9.05 10.90
C ALA A 579 -4.18 -8.06 12.00
N MET A 580 -3.23 -7.68 12.86
CA MET A 580 -3.45 -6.68 13.91
C MET A 580 -3.76 -5.31 13.32
N ARG A 581 -3.02 -4.88 12.28
CA ARG A 581 -3.25 -3.61 11.59
C ARG A 581 -4.65 -3.56 10.95
N ASP A 582 -5.03 -4.64 10.27
CA ASP A 582 -6.32 -4.72 9.58
C ASP A 582 -7.50 -4.79 10.57
N ALA A 583 -7.37 -5.59 11.64
CA ALA A 583 -8.37 -5.66 12.70
C ALA A 583 -8.54 -4.30 13.41
N LEU A 584 -7.45 -3.61 13.76
CA LEU A 584 -7.54 -2.29 14.40
C LEU A 584 -8.17 -1.23 13.48
N SER A 585 -7.80 -1.20 12.20
CA SER A 585 -8.40 -0.27 11.23
C SER A 585 -9.92 -0.48 11.15
N LYS A 586 -10.39 -1.74 11.12
CA LYS A 586 -11.83 -2.08 11.13
C LYS A 586 -12.53 -1.78 12.45
N LEU A 587 -11.90 -2.04 13.59
CA LEU A 587 -12.47 -1.75 14.91
C LEU A 587 -12.62 -0.25 15.17
N LYS A 588 -11.78 0.59 14.55
CA LYS A 588 -11.85 2.05 14.65
C LYS A 588 -12.92 2.66 13.76
N ASP A 589 -13.29 2.00 12.67
CA ASP A 589 -14.43 2.39 11.86
C ASP A 589 -15.75 1.95 12.53
N LYS A 590 -16.29 2.83 13.37
CA LYS A 590 -17.53 2.58 14.14
C LYS A 590 -18.73 2.31 13.23
N GLN A 591 -18.81 2.96 12.07
CA GLN A 591 -19.94 2.79 11.15
C GLN A 591 -19.88 1.42 10.48
N TYR A 592 -18.71 1.06 9.95
CA TYR A 592 -18.47 -0.26 9.39
C TYR A 592 -18.72 -1.37 10.41
N LEU A 593 -18.20 -1.22 11.64
CA LEU A 593 -18.38 -2.21 12.69
C LEU A 593 -19.85 -2.37 13.09
N ALA A 594 -20.59 -1.26 13.26
CA ALA A 594 -22.00 -1.29 13.60
C ALA A 594 -22.83 -2.01 12.51
N ILE A 595 -22.59 -1.68 11.24
CA ILE A 595 -23.29 -2.33 10.11
C ILE A 595 -22.98 -3.83 10.10
N ASN A 596 -21.71 -4.24 10.16
CA ASN A 596 -21.36 -5.66 10.08
C ASN A 596 -21.85 -6.49 11.28
N ILE A 597 -21.85 -5.93 12.49
CA ILE A 597 -22.34 -6.64 13.67
C ILE A 597 -23.86 -6.74 13.66
N LEU A 598 -24.58 -5.71 13.21
CA LEU A 598 -26.04 -5.65 13.26
C LEU A 598 -26.73 -6.31 12.06
N GLU A 599 -26.10 -6.33 10.88
CA GLU A 599 -26.68 -6.85 9.64
C GLU A 599 -27.20 -8.29 9.81
N ALA A 600 -26.36 -9.20 10.31
CA ALA A 600 -26.72 -10.61 10.49
C ALA A 600 -27.86 -10.82 11.51
N PRO A 601 -27.80 -10.27 12.74
CA PRO A 601 -28.91 -10.31 13.69
C PRO A 601 -30.23 -9.76 13.16
N ILE A 602 -30.19 -8.59 12.52
CA ILE A 602 -31.40 -7.93 12.00
C ILE A 602 -32.03 -8.79 10.91
N LEU A 603 -31.23 -9.30 9.98
CA LEU A 603 -31.71 -10.22 8.94
C LEU A 603 -32.27 -11.51 9.54
N ALA A 604 -31.65 -12.06 10.59
CA ALA A 604 -32.17 -13.24 11.29
C ALA A 604 -33.53 -12.98 11.93
N ILE A 605 -33.71 -11.84 12.62
CA ILE A 605 -34.99 -11.44 13.22
C ILE A 605 -36.06 -11.29 12.15
N ILE A 606 -35.79 -10.51 11.11
CA ILE A 606 -36.75 -10.27 10.01
C ILE A 606 -37.16 -11.60 9.39
N LEU A 607 -36.18 -12.42 9.00
CA LEU A 607 -36.41 -13.69 8.32
C LEU A 607 -37.22 -14.65 9.19
N SER A 608 -36.79 -14.88 10.44
CA SER A 608 -37.44 -15.83 11.34
C SER A 608 -38.84 -15.37 11.77
N PHE A 609 -39.05 -14.07 11.96
CA PHE A 609 -40.35 -13.49 12.31
C PHE A 609 -41.39 -13.74 11.20
N PHE A 610 -41.05 -13.46 9.94
CA PHE A 610 -41.98 -13.65 8.82
C PHE A 610 -42.24 -15.13 8.49
N ILE A 611 -41.34 -16.03 8.89
CA ILE A 611 -41.43 -17.47 8.62
C ILE A 611 -42.17 -18.22 9.72
N LYS A 612 -42.19 -17.69 10.95
CA LYS A 612 -42.81 -18.35 12.11
C LYS A 612 -44.33 -18.46 11.93
N PHE A 613 -44.77 -19.58 11.33
CA PHE A 613 -46.17 -19.89 11.10
C PHE A 613 -46.81 -20.46 12.37
N LEU A 614 -47.87 -19.81 12.86
CA LEU A 614 -48.64 -20.25 14.03
C LEU A 614 -49.77 -21.18 13.56
N ALA A 615 -49.56 -22.49 13.67
CA ALA A 615 -50.55 -23.49 13.28
C ALA A 615 -51.67 -23.65 14.33
N GLY A 616 -51.40 -23.33 15.59
CA GLY A 616 -52.31 -23.51 16.70
C GLY A 616 -52.45 -24.98 17.16
N THR A 617 -53.04 -25.16 18.33
CA THR A 617 -53.49 -26.45 18.86
C THR A 617 -54.94 -26.34 19.32
N GLU A 618 -55.62 -27.46 19.59
CA GLU A 618 -57.03 -27.45 20.06
C GLU A 618 -57.25 -26.60 21.33
N GLY A 619 -56.21 -26.39 22.15
CA GLY A 619 -56.27 -25.55 23.36
C GLY A 619 -55.76 -24.11 23.19
N ASP A 620 -54.99 -23.81 22.13
CA ASP A 620 -54.48 -22.46 21.84
C ASP A 620 -54.28 -22.27 20.32
N PRO A 621 -55.17 -21.53 19.64
CA PRO A 621 -55.09 -21.28 18.20
C PRO A 621 -53.84 -20.54 17.74
N ASN A 622 -53.12 -19.87 18.64
CA ASN A 622 -51.92 -19.09 18.31
C ASN A 622 -50.61 -19.76 18.78
N MET A 623 -50.68 -21.00 19.27
CA MET A 623 -49.47 -21.73 19.65
C MET A 623 -48.60 -22.04 18.42
N TYR A 624 -47.29 -21.80 18.55
CA TYR A 624 -46.31 -22.25 17.59
C TYR A 624 -46.01 -23.74 17.75
N VAL A 625 -46.08 -24.50 16.65
CA VAL A 625 -45.70 -25.92 16.62
C VAL A 625 -44.69 -26.11 15.49
N PHE A 626 -43.45 -26.48 15.83
CA PHE A 626 -42.37 -26.62 14.85
C PHE A 626 -42.71 -27.65 13.74
N SER A 627 -43.39 -28.74 14.09
CA SER A 627 -43.74 -29.79 13.11
C SER A 627 -44.66 -29.33 11.99
N GLU A 628 -45.57 -28.41 12.31
CA GLU A 628 -46.60 -27.89 11.40
C GLU A 628 -46.15 -26.63 10.64
N ASN A 629 -44.95 -26.10 10.93
CA ASN A 629 -44.47 -24.91 10.24
C ASN A 629 -44.12 -25.22 8.78
N VAL A 630 -44.95 -24.75 7.85
CA VAL A 630 -44.79 -24.98 6.41
C VAL A 630 -43.59 -24.25 5.78
N ASN A 631 -43.04 -23.25 6.45
CA ASN A 631 -42.03 -22.34 5.88
C ASN A 631 -40.58 -22.77 6.15
N ILE A 632 -40.34 -23.88 6.85
CA ILE A 632 -38.97 -24.34 7.20
C ILE A 632 -38.08 -24.61 5.97
N PRO A 633 -38.55 -25.25 4.88
CA PRO A 633 -37.72 -25.41 3.67
C PRO A 633 -37.30 -24.07 3.06
N ALA A 634 -38.19 -23.08 3.07
CA ALA A 634 -37.89 -21.72 2.59
C ALA A 634 -36.89 -21.01 3.51
N TYR A 635 -37.00 -21.18 4.84
CA TYR A 635 -36.02 -20.68 5.80
C TYR A 635 -34.62 -21.24 5.52
N LEU A 636 -34.48 -22.56 5.41
CA LEU A 636 -33.20 -23.21 5.13
C LEU A 636 -32.55 -22.66 3.86
N PHE A 637 -33.34 -22.47 2.81
CA PHE A 637 -32.87 -21.87 1.58
C PHE A 637 -32.40 -20.43 1.81
N MET A 638 -33.22 -19.59 2.44
CA MET A 638 -32.87 -18.18 2.70
C MET A 638 -31.65 -18.03 3.62
N CYS A 639 -31.43 -18.92 4.59
CA CYS A 639 -30.21 -18.93 5.42
C CYS A 639 -28.94 -19.05 4.56
N VAL A 640 -28.95 -19.95 3.57
CA VAL A 640 -27.83 -20.16 2.66
C VAL A 640 -27.59 -18.93 1.80
N VAL A 641 -28.66 -18.31 1.30
CA VAL A 641 -28.60 -17.08 0.51
C VAL A 641 -28.01 -15.92 1.31
N VAL A 642 -28.51 -15.70 2.53
CA VAL A 642 -28.04 -14.64 3.42
C VAL A 642 -26.57 -14.86 3.78
N SER A 643 -26.17 -16.10 4.09
CA SER A 643 -24.76 -16.41 4.37
C SER A 643 -23.83 -16.11 3.18
N LEU A 644 -24.25 -16.46 1.96
CA LEU A 644 -23.50 -16.15 0.73
C LEU A 644 -23.44 -14.63 0.48
N PHE A 645 -24.54 -13.92 0.68
CA PHE A 645 -24.62 -12.46 0.50
C PHE A 645 -23.71 -11.72 1.48
N ILE A 646 -23.81 -12.02 2.78
CA ILE A 646 -23.01 -11.39 3.83
C ILE A 646 -21.51 -11.60 3.55
N GLY A 647 -21.08 -12.83 3.27
CA GLY A 647 -19.65 -13.09 3.00
C GLY A 647 -19.13 -12.40 1.74
N LEU A 648 -19.94 -12.31 0.68
CA LEU A 648 -19.57 -11.55 -0.53
C LEU A 648 -19.44 -10.06 -0.23
N ASN A 649 -20.42 -9.48 0.48
CA ASN A 649 -20.48 -8.04 0.74
C ASN A 649 -19.27 -7.56 1.58
N VAL A 650 -18.93 -8.30 2.65
CA VAL A 650 -17.83 -7.92 3.55
C VAL A 650 -16.45 -8.02 2.89
N SER A 651 -16.26 -8.97 1.96
CA SER A 651 -14.94 -9.27 1.40
C SER A 651 -14.64 -8.60 0.06
N ALA A 652 -15.67 -8.20 -0.70
CA ALA A 652 -15.49 -7.81 -2.09
C ALA A 652 -14.73 -6.47 -2.30
N GLU A 653 -14.57 -5.64 -1.27
CA GLU A 653 -13.86 -4.35 -1.36
C GLU A 653 -12.45 -4.33 -0.73
N GLU A 654 -12.06 -5.40 -0.05
CA GLU A 654 -10.87 -5.38 0.82
C GLU A 654 -9.56 -5.18 0.07
N ILE A 655 -9.37 -5.89 -1.05
CA ILE A 655 -8.11 -5.86 -1.79
C ILE A 655 -7.98 -4.62 -2.67
N ILE A 656 -9.09 -4.12 -3.21
CA ILE A 656 -9.10 -2.92 -4.06
C ILE A 656 -8.76 -1.66 -3.25
N ARG A 657 -9.30 -1.52 -2.02
CA ARG A 657 -9.00 -0.40 -1.11
C ARG A 657 -7.50 -0.34 -0.75
N ASP A 658 -6.90 -1.48 -0.45
CA ASP A 658 -5.48 -1.57 -0.04
C ASP A 658 -4.48 -1.56 -1.21
N ARG A 659 -4.95 -1.53 -2.46
CA ARG A 659 -4.11 -1.67 -3.65
C ARG A 659 -3.03 -0.60 -3.74
N ARG A 660 -3.39 0.67 -3.48
CA ARG A 660 -2.43 1.77 -3.58
C ARG A 660 -1.39 1.69 -2.47
N LEU A 661 -1.81 1.45 -1.24
CA LEU A 661 -0.90 1.22 -0.11
C LEU A 661 0.07 0.06 -0.37
N ARG A 662 -0.39 -1.06 -0.94
CA ARG A 662 0.50 -2.17 -1.32
C ARG A 662 1.51 -1.80 -2.40
N LYS A 663 1.17 -0.91 -3.33
CA LYS A 663 2.12 -0.43 -4.33
C LYS A 663 3.28 0.31 -3.66
N ARG A 664 2.99 1.11 -2.63
CA ARG A 664 4.02 1.74 -1.79
C ARG A 664 4.83 0.71 -1.00
N GLU A 665 4.17 -0.24 -0.34
CA GLU A 665 4.86 -1.26 0.47
C GLU A 665 5.64 -2.27 -0.39
N SER A 666 5.48 -2.28 -1.71
CA SER A 666 6.22 -3.18 -2.60
C SER A 666 7.73 -2.98 -2.56
N PHE A 667 8.21 -1.76 -2.26
CA PHE A 667 9.64 -1.47 -2.05
C PHE A 667 10.24 -2.20 -0.84
N LEU A 668 9.40 -2.61 0.12
CA LEU A 668 9.80 -3.40 1.26
C LEU A 668 9.94 -4.89 0.92
N ASN A 669 9.48 -5.36 -0.25
CA ASN A 669 9.45 -6.77 -0.64
C ASN A 669 8.78 -7.68 0.42
N LEU A 670 7.64 -7.23 0.96
CA LEU A 670 6.87 -7.98 1.97
C LEU A 670 6.20 -9.23 1.36
N SER A 671 5.91 -10.21 2.23
CA SER A 671 5.32 -11.49 1.85
C SER A 671 3.86 -11.33 1.44
N ARG A 672 3.58 -11.55 0.14
CA ARG A 672 2.20 -11.65 -0.39
C ARG A 672 1.36 -12.70 0.35
N PHE A 673 1.97 -13.84 0.68
CA PHE A 673 1.32 -14.91 1.44
C PHE A 673 0.86 -14.41 2.82
N SER A 674 1.70 -13.66 3.53
CA SER A 674 1.38 -13.16 4.87
C SER A 674 0.25 -12.14 4.82
N PHE A 675 0.24 -11.27 3.82
CA PHE A 675 -0.82 -10.28 3.60
C PHE A 675 -2.19 -10.92 3.27
N LEU A 676 -2.22 -11.88 2.32
CA LEU A 676 -3.47 -12.52 1.92
C LEU A 676 -4.07 -13.31 3.08
N ASN A 677 -3.26 -14.12 3.76
CA ASN A 677 -3.75 -14.90 4.89
C ASN A 677 -4.21 -14.02 6.05
N SER A 678 -3.57 -12.87 6.30
CA SER A 678 -4.05 -11.96 7.34
C SER A 678 -5.45 -11.42 7.04
N LYS A 679 -5.74 -11.10 5.77
CA LYS A 679 -7.07 -10.64 5.34
C LYS A 679 -8.11 -11.75 5.47
N ILE A 680 -7.79 -12.93 4.96
CA ILE A 680 -8.66 -14.11 5.04
C ILE A 680 -9.00 -14.44 6.49
N PHE A 681 -8.01 -14.42 7.38
CA PHE A 681 -8.21 -14.70 8.80
C PHE A 681 -9.17 -13.71 9.46
N VAL A 682 -8.96 -12.40 9.27
CA VAL A 682 -9.83 -11.36 9.84
C VAL A 682 -11.26 -11.49 9.30
N LEU A 683 -11.42 -11.72 8.00
CA LEU A 683 -12.74 -11.90 7.36
C LEU A 683 -13.44 -13.17 7.87
N PHE A 684 -12.72 -14.28 8.01
CA PHE A 684 -13.30 -15.52 8.54
C PHE A 684 -13.74 -15.35 10.00
N CYS A 685 -12.99 -14.60 10.83
CA CYS A 685 -13.43 -14.28 12.19
C CYS A 685 -14.71 -13.44 12.21
N ILE A 686 -14.83 -12.42 11.35
CA ILE A 686 -16.04 -11.59 11.25
C ILE A 686 -17.22 -12.45 10.79
N SER A 687 -17.06 -13.26 9.74
CA SER A 687 -18.12 -14.14 9.24
C SER A 687 -18.49 -15.26 10.22
N ALA A 688 -17.56 -15.76 11.02
CA ALA A 688 -17.85 -16.72 12.09
C ALA A 688 -18.79 -16.11 13.14
N LEU A 689 -18.54 -14.87 13.56
CA LEU A 689 -19.39 -14.14 14.51
C LEU A 689 -20.75 -13.81 13.90
N GLN A 690 -20.78 -13.32 12.64
CA GLN A 690 -22.02 -13.00 11.93
C GLN A 690 -22.90 -14.24 11.74
N SER A 691 -22.35 -15.33 11.20
CA SER A 691 -23.10 -16.58 11.02
C SER A 691 -23.56 -17.19 12.34
N LEU A 692 -22.76 -17.10 13.41
CA LEU A 692 -23.18 -17.57 14.75
C LEU A 692 -24.36 -16.76 15.28
N SER A 693 -24.28 -15.43 15.21
CA SER A 693 -25.37 -14.55 15.65
C SER A 693 -26.66 -14.79 14.86
N PHE A 694 -26.54 -14.97 13.54
CA PHE A 694 -27.65 -15.28 12.65
C PHE A 694 -28.34 -16.60 13.03
N VAL A 695 -27.56 -17.66 13.26
CA VAL A 695 -28.10 -18.99 13.64
C VAL A 695 -28.70 -18.97 15.04
N LEU A 696 -28.04 -18.35 16.01
CA LEU A 696 -28.55 -18.29 17.39
C LEU A 696 -29.92 -17.61 17.44
N ILE A 697 -30.07 -16.46 16.76
CA ILE A 697 -31.32 -15.72 16.75
C ILE A 697 -32.38 -16.43 15.92
N GLY A 698 -32.04 -16.87 14.70
CA GLY A 698 -32.99 -17.55 13.82
C GLY A 698 -33.53 -18.85 14.41
N ASN A 699 -32.64 -19.68 14.98
CA ASN A 699 -33.04 -20.94 15.60
C ASN A 699 -33.78 -20.71 16.93
N TYR A 700 -33.46 -19.66 17.68
CA TYR A 700 -34.22 -19.28 18.87
C TYR A 700 -35.66 -18.89 18.54
N VAL A 701 -35.86 -18.02 17.54
CA VAL A 701 -37.21 -17.57 17.15
C VAL A 701 -38.05 -18.72 16.59
N LEU A 702 -37.47 -19.60 15.78
CA LEU A 702 -38.15 -20.75 15.18
C LEU A 702 -38.16 -22.00 16.07
N GLU A 703 -37.61 -21.92 17.28
CA GLU A 703 -37.54 -23.01 18.28
C GLU A 703 -36.88 -24.30 17.74
N ILE A 704 -35.85 -24.16 16.89
CA ILE A 704 -35.08 -25.30 16.35
C ILE A 704 -34.12 -25.83 17.43
N GLN A 705 -34.37 -27.05 17.91
CA GLN A 705 -33.63 -27.63 19.03
C GLN A 705 -32.46 -28.52 18.58
N GLY A 706 -31.33 -28.44 19.29
CA GLY A 706 -30.20 -29.40 19.19
C GLY A 706 -29.29 -29.32 17.96
N LEU A 707 -29.61 -28.52 16.94
CA LEU A 707 -28.89 -28.48 15.66
C LEU A 707 -28.14 -27.16 15.38
N THR A 708 -27.98 -26.31 16.40
CA THR A 708 -27.36 -24.97 16.25
C THR A 708 -25.92 -25.02 15.75
N LEU A 709 -25.09 -25.94 16.27
CA LEU A 709 -23.69 -26.06 15.87
C LEU A 709 -23.53 -26.52 14.42
N GLN A 710 -24.39 -27.44 13.97
CA GLN A 710 -24.39 -27.98 12.61
C GLN A 710 -24.83 -26.91 11.62
N TYR A 711 -25.91 -26.18 11.94
CA TYR A 711 -26.36 -25.02 11.16
C TYR A 711 -25.25 -23.98 11.04
N TRP A 712 -24.62 -23.65 12.16
CA TRP A 712 -23.49 -22.71 12.19
C TRP A 712 -22.34 -23.21 11.32
N ALA A 713 -21.91 -24.47 11.44
CA ALA A 713 -20.78 -24.99 10.67
C ALA A 713 -21.02 -24.95 9.14
N ILE A 714 -22.24 -25.30 8.69
CA ILE A 714 -22.61 -25.28 7.26
C ILE A 714 -22.69 -23.85 6.74
N LEU A 715 -23.36 -22.95 7.48
CA LEU A 715 -23.52 -21.56 7.08
C LEU A 715 -22.20 -20.80 7.17
N PHE A 716 -21.37 -21.06 8.16
CA PHE A 716 -20.01 -20.53 8.26
C PHE A 716 -19.16 -20.95 7.06
N SER A 717 -19.17 -22.24 6.70
CA SER A 717 -18.46 -22.75 5.52
C SER A 717 -18.92 -22.07 4.22
N THR A 718 -20.22 -21.82 4.10
CA THR A 718 -20.81 -21.07 2.97
C THR A 718 -20.30 -19.63 2.93
N SER A 719 -20.25 -18.96 4.07
CA SER A 719 -19.73 -17.60 4.20
C SER A 719 -18.22 -17.53 3.92
N CYS A 720 -17.45 -18.55 4.31
CA CYS A 720 -16.02 -18.67 3.95
C CYS A 720 -15.79 -18.80 2.44
N PHE A 721 -16.63 -19.59 1.74
CA PHE A 721 -16.60 -19.66 0.28
C PHE A 721 -16.92 -18.30 -0.34
N ALA A 722 -17.96 -17.63 0.15
CA ALA A 722 -18.36 -16.30 -0.28
C ALA A 722 -17.24 -15.26 -0.08
N ASN A 723 -16.56 -15.29 1.07
CA ASN A 723 -15.42 -14.44 1.37
C ASN A 723 -14.28 -14.61 0.35
N MET A 724 -13.94 -15.86 0.01
CA MET A 724 -12.91 -16.13 -0.99
C MET A 724 -13.32 -15.68 -2.39
N LEU A 725 -14.59 -15.86 -2.75
CA LEU A 725 -15.12 -15.40 -4.03
C LEU A 725 -15.07 -13.86 -4.11
N GLY A 726 -15.48 -13.16 -3.06
CA GLY A 726 -15.41 -11.70 -2.97
C GLY A 726 -13.98 -11.18 -3.03
N LEU A 727 -13.02 -11.80 -2.32
CA LEU A 727 -11.60 -11.45 -2.43
C LEU A 727 -11.04 -11.62 -3.86
N ASN A 728 -11.44 -12.67 -4.58
CA ASN A 728 -11.06 -12.86 -5.98
C ASN A 728 -11.57 -11.70 -6.84
N ILE A 729 -12.85 -11.34 -6.69
CA ILE A 729 -13.48 -10.21 -7.38
C ILE A 729 -12.75 -8.90 -7.05
N SER A 730 -12.45 -8.67 -5.78
CA SER A 730 -11.72 -7.50 -5.28
C SER A 730 -10.31 -7.36 -5.87
N SER A 731 -9.60 -8.48 -6.05
CA SER A 731 -8.29 -8.49 -6.70
C SER A 731 -8.39 -8.24 -8.22
N GLY A 732 -9.44 -8.77 -8.86
CA GLY A 732 -9.61 -8.72 -10.31
C GLY A 732 -10.10 -7.38 -10.87
N LEU A 733 -11.05 -6.72 -10.19
CA LEU A 733 -11.71 -5.52 -10.70
C LEU A 733 -10.94 -4.23 -10.36
N ASN A 734 -11.14 -3.19 -11.16
CA ASN A 734 -10.48 -1.88 -10.99
C ASN A 734 -11.39 -0.80 -10.39
N SER A 735 -12.67 -1.09 -10.14
CA SER A 735 -13.65 -0.16 -9.59
C SER A 735 -14.59 -0.86 -8.62
N VAL A 736 -14.91 -0.19 -7.51
CA VAL A 736 -15.88 -0.67 -6.51
C VAL A 736 -17.30 -0.74 -7.11
N VAL A 737 -17.67 0.18 -8.01
CA VAL A 737 -18.99 0.17 -8.66
C VAL A 737 -19.19 -1.11 -9.48
N ALA A 738 -18.15 -1.57 -10.17
CA ALA A 738 -18.21 -2.81 -10.95
C ALA A 738 -18.42 -4.04 -10.05
N ILE A 739 -17.91 -4.00 -8.83
CA ILE A 739 -18.08 -5.07 -7.84
C ILE A 739 -19.55 -5.18 -7.44
N TYR A 740 -20.21 -4.06 -7.10
CA TYR A 740 -21.62 -4.08 -6.73
C TYR A 740 -22.56 -4.53 -7.86
N VAL A 741 -22.25 -4.20 -9.11
CA VAL A 741 -23.02 -4.70 -10.27
C VAL A 741 -22.84 -6.21 -10.46
N LEU A 742 -21.66 -6.73 -10.13
CA LEU A 742 -21.35 -8.16 -10.31
C LEU A 742 -21.99 -9.04 -9.22
N ILE A 743 -22.19 -8.54 -8.00
CA ILE A 743 -22.74 -9.32 -6.89
C ILE A 743 -24.11 -9.93 -7.25
N PRO A 744 -25.13 -9.18 -7.73
CA PRO A 744 -26.40 -9.77 -8.17
C PRO A 744 -26.25 -10.77 -9.32
N LEU A 745 -25.37 -10.50 -10.28
CA LEU A 745 -25.11 -11.39 -11.43
C LEU A 745 -24.53 -12.74 -10.98
N ILE A 746 -23.79 -12.76 -9.88
CA ILE A 746 -23.29 -13.99 -9.25
C ILE A 746 -24.39 -14.65 -8.41
N LEU A 747 -25.15 -13.88 -7.63
CA LEU A 747 -26.17 -14.43 -6.74
C LEU A 747 -27.31 -15.11 -7.50
N VAL A 748 -27.87 -14.48 -8.54
CA VAL A 748 -29.05 -15.02 -9.25
C VAL A 748 -28.84 -16.45 -9.76
N PRO A 749 -27.74 -16.81 -10.46
CA PRO A 749 -27.45 -18.20 -10.82
C PRO A 749 -27.33 -19.14 -9.61
N HIS A 750 -26.68 -18.69 -8.53
CA HIS A 750 -26.58 -19.48 -7.30
C HIS A 750 -27.96 -19.73 -6.66
N LEU A 751 -28.91 -18.79 -6.79
CA LEU A 751 -30.28 -18.99 -6.33
C LEU A 751 -31.01 -20.00 -7.22
N LEU A 752 -30.95 -19.81 -8.55
CA LEU A 752 -31.69 -20.59 -9.53
C LEU A 752 -31.29 -22.07 -9.54
N PHE A 753 -29.99 -22.34 -9.45
CA PHE A 753 -29.42 -23.69 -9.57
C PHE A 753 -29.14 -24.36 -8.21
N SER A 754 -29.77 -23.88 -7.14
CA SER A 754 -29.71 -24.48 -5.81
C SER A 754 -30.53 -25.78 -5.67
N GLY A 755 -31.52 -25.97 -6.55
CA GLY A 755 -32.46 -27.10 -6.53
C GLY A 755 -33.77 -26.85 -5.77
N THR A 756 -33.90 -25.68 -5.12
CA THR A 756 -35.10 -25.31 -4.33
C THR A 756 -36.14 -24.57 -5.16
N ILE A 757 -35.72 -23.52 -5.88
CA ILE A 757 -36.60 -22.69 -6.72
C ILE A 757 -37.02 -23.48 -7.97
N VAL A 758 -36.07 -24.18 -8.58
CA VAL A 758 -36.30 -24.98 -9.78
C VAL A 758 -35.79 -26.39 -9.51
N ASN A 759 -36.70 -27.36 -9.58
CA ASN A 759 -36.36 -28.78 -9.46
C ASN A 759 -35.47 -29.18 -10.66
N PHE A 760 -34.36 -29.84 -10.37
CA PHE A 760 -33.36 -30.26 -11.36
C PHE A 760 -33.91 -31.15 -12.48
N ASP A 761 -34.90 -31.99 -12.19
CA ASP A 761 -35.55 -32.86 -13.17
C ASP A 761 -36.37 -32.07 -14.20
N LYS A 762 -36.80 -30.86 -13.84
CA LYS A 762 -37.65 -29.97 -14.66
C LYS A 762 -36.86 -28.89 -15.40
N LEU A 763 -35.53 -28.94 -15.37
CA LEU A 763 -34.68 -28.06 -16.17
C LEU A 763 -34.72 -28.45 -17.65
N HIS A 764 -34.31 -27.52 -18.51
CA HIS A 764 -34.17 -27.76 -19.95
C HIS A 764 -33.35 -29.04 -20.21
N SER A 765 -33.79 -29.87 -21.15
CA SER A 765 -33.29 -31.23 -21.39
C SER A 765 -31.79 -31.32 -21.72
N SER A 766 -31.19 -30.23 -22.20
CA SER A 766 -29.74 -30.15 -22.43
C SER A 766 -28.90 -30.03 -21.15
N ILE A 767 -29.53 -29.68 -20.02
CA ILE A 767 -28.87 -29.41 -18.73
C ILE A 767 -29.34 -30.40 -17.66
N SER A 768 -30.61 -30.83 -17.70
CA SER A 768 -31.16 -31.75 -16.71
C SER A 768 -30.52 -33.13 -16.77
N SER A 769 -30.46 -33.79 -15.62
CA SER A 769 -30.10 -35.20 -15.50
C SER A 769 -31.17 -35.86 -14.65
N ARG A 770 -31.69 -36.99 -15.11
CA ARG A 770 -32.80 -37.70 -14.45
C ARG A 770 -32.35 -38.57 -13.28
N GLU A 771 -31.04 -38.82 -13.17
CA GLU A 771 -30.48 -39.70 -12.14
C GLU A 771 -29.64 -38.94 -11.11
N PHE A 772 -28.85 -37.95 -11.56
CA PHE A 772 -27.92 -37.21 -10.72
C PHE A 772 -28.23 -35.72 -10.73
N VAL A 773 -27.68 -34.99 -9.77
CA VAL A 773 -27.70 -33.53 -9.84
C VAL A 773 -26.98 -33.05 -11.12
N PRO A 774 -27.56 -32.08 -11.86
CA PRO A 774 -26.93 -31.46 -13.02
C PRO A 774 -25.55 -30.90 -12.70
N ARG A 775 -24.62 -30.99 -13.65
CA ARG A 775 -23.25 -30.47 -13.47
C ARG A 775 -23.21 -28.98 -13.14
N ILE A 776 -24.16 -28.19 -13.65
CA ILE A 776 -24.27 -26.77 -13.30
C ILE A 776 -24.59 -26.57 -11.82
N GLY A 777 -25.41 -27.45 -11.23
CA GLY A 777 -25.74 -27.45 -9.81
C GLY A 777 -24.56 -27.90 -8.94
N ASP A 778 -23.74 -28.83 -9.42
CA ASP A 778 -22.51 -29.26 -8.73
C ASP A 778 -21.48 -28.13 -8.58
N VAL A 779 -21.53 -27.09 -9.44
CA VAL A 779 -20.67 -25.90 -9.33
C VAL A 779 -21.16 -24.92 -8.27
N MET A 780 -22.46 -24.92 -7.96
CA MET A 780 -23.08 -23.91 -7.09
C MET A 780 -22.96 -24.29 -5.62
N VAL A 781 -22.33 -23.42 -4.82
CA VAL A 781 -22.17 -23.63 -3.37
C VAL A 781 -23.51 -23.74 -2.65
N THR A 782 -24.51 -22.99 -3.10
CA THR A 782 -25.86 -22.94 -2.51
C THR A 782 -26.56 -24.29 -2.54
N ARG A 783 -26.36 -25.09 -3.59
CA ARG A 783 -26.88 -26.45 -3.70
C ARG A 783 -26.32 -27.34 -2.59
N TRP A 784 -25.00 -27.31 -2.39
CA TRP A 784 -24.31 -28.15 -1.40
C TRP A 784 -24.71 -27.77 0.02
N SER A 785 -24.75 -26.47 0.32
CA SER A 785 -25.11 -25.96 1.64
C SER A 785 -26.59 -26.20 1.97
N PHE A 786 -27.50 -26.01 1.02
CA PHE A 786 -28.92 -26.27 1.24
C PHE A 786 -29.20 -27.76 1.46
N GLU A 787 -28.65 -28.62 0.61
CA GLU A 787 -28.81 -30.07 0.77
C GLU A 787 -28.23 -30.56 2.11
N ALA A 788 -27.10 -29.99 2.54
CA ALA A 788 -26.50 -30.29 3.84
C ALA A 788 -27.45 -29.91 5.00
N LEU A 789 -28.04 -28.71 4.98
CA LEU A 789 -28.98 -28.27 6.00
C LEU A 789 -30.27 -29.09 6.00
N ALA A 790 -30.85 -29.33 4.83
CA ALA A 790 -32.09 -30.10 4.70
C ALA A 790 -31.91 -31.54 5.21
N VAL A 791 -30.85 -32.23 4.76
CA VAL A 791 -30.55 -33.60 5.20
C VAL A 791 -30.21 -33.64 6.68
N GLU A 792 -29.43 -32.70 7.21
CA GLU A 792 -29.09 -32.66 8.63
C GLU A 792 -30.34 -32.44 9.50
N GLN A 793 -31.19 -31.47 9.13
CA GLN A 793 -32.42 -31.16 9.86
C GLN A 793 -33.42 -32.32 9.84
N PHE A 794 -33.52 -33.03 8.72
CA PHE A 794 -34.42 -34.19 8.62
C PHE A 794 -33.89 -35.43 9.31
N LYS A 795 -32.61 -35.78 9.09
CA LYS A 795 -32.04 -37.06 9.54
C LYS A 795 -31.59 -37.04 11.00
N ASN A 796 -30.88 -35.99 11.41
CA ASN A 796 -30.12 -35.96 12.66
C ASN A 796 -30.82 -35.22 13.81
N ASN A 797 -32.08 -34.80 13.61
CA ASN A 797 -32.88 -34.25 14.72
C ASN A 797 -33.14 -35.31 15.81
N ASN A 798 -33.43 -34.85 17.02
CA ASN A 798 -33.53 -35.71 18.21
C ASN A 798 -34.63 -36.78 18.10
N TYR A 799 -35.62 -36.60 17.22
CA TYR A 799 -36.67 -37.58 16.97
C TYR A 799 -36.26 -38.59 15.88
N GLN A 800 -36.00 -38.11 14.66
CA GLN A 800 -35.79 -38.93 13.48
C GLN A 800 -34.51 -39.77 13.53
N LYS A 801 -33.46 -39.30 14.22
CA LYS A 801 -32.20 -40.03 14.37
C LYS A 801 -32.39 -41.46 14.92
N ASN A 802 -33.44 -41.68 15.69
CA ASN A 802 -33.73 -42.98 16.30
C ASN A 802 -34.38 -43.99 15.34
N PHE A 803 -34.99 -43.51 14.25
CA PHE A 803 -35.81 -44.30 13.33
C PHE A 803 -35.32 -44.26 11.87
N PHE A 804 -34.40 -43.35 11.54
CA PHE A 804 -34.00 -43.07 10.17
C PHE A 804 -33.52 -44.30 9.39
N GLU A 805 -32.66 -45.11 9.99
CA GLU A 805 -32.09 -46.31 9.33
C GLU A 805 -33.17 -47.37 9.09
N GLU A 806 -34.07 -47.57 10.06
CA GLU A 806 -35.19 -48.49 9.90
C GLU A 806 -36.16 -48.01 8.82
N GLU A 807 -36.51 -46.72 8.81
CA GLU A 807 -37.38 -46.14 7.79
C GLU A 807 -36.76 -46.17 6.39
N MET A 808 -35.43 -46.04 6.29
CA MET A 808 -34.70 -46.17 5.04
C MET A 808 -34.85 -47.58 4.47
N GLU A 809 -34.61 -48.63 5.27
CA GLU A 809 -34.74 -50.03 4.84
C GLU A 809 -36.20 -50.43 4.58
N MET A 810 -37.15 -49.89 5.36
CA MET A 810 -38.59 -50.05 5.09
C MET A 810 -38.97 -49.42 3.75
N SER A 811 -38.55 -48.17 3.49
CA SER A 811 -38.81 -47.47 2.23
C SER A 811 -38.21 -48.21 1.04
N ARG A 812 -36.96 -48.68 1.16
CA ARG A 812 -36.27 -49.48 0.16
C ARG A 812 -37.02 -50.78 -0.13
N SER A 813 -37.36 -51.54 0.91
CA SER A 813 -38.06 -52.81 0.77
C SER A 813 -39.44 -52.64 0.15
N SER A 814 -40.18 -51.61 0.57
CA SER A 814 -41.49 -51.27 0.02
C SER A 814 -41.41 -50.85 -1.45
N TYR A 815 -40.39 -50.11 -1.86
CA TYR A 815 -40.20 -49.76 -3.27
C TYR A 815 -39.99 -51.03 -4.12
N TYR A 816 -39.14 -51.95 -3.67
CA TYR A 816 -38.91 -53.19 -4.40
C TYR A 816 -40.15 -54.10 -4.43
N SER A 817 -40.81 -54.33 -3.29
CA SER A 817 -41.91 -55.29 -3.20
C SER A 817 -43.25 -54.77 -3.72
N SER A 818 -43.57 -53.50 -3.51
CA SER A 818 -44.88 -52.91 -3.83
C SER A 818 -44.89 -52.10 -5.12
N THR A 819 -43.73 -51.64 -5.60
CA THR A 819 -43.65 -50.78 -6.79
C THR A 819 -42.90 -51.47 -7.93
N LEU A 820 -41.61 -51.80 -7.76
CA LEU A 820 -40.77 -52.27 -8.86
C LEU A 820 -41.12 -53.69 -9.32
N ILE A 821 -41.20 -54.66 -8.40
CA ILE A 821 -41.46 -56.06 -8.76
C ILE A 821 -42.83 -56.23 -9.46
N PRO A 822 -43.94 -55.63 -8.97
CA PRO A 822 -45.21 -55.67 -9.69
C PRO A 822 -45.13 -55.11 -11.12
N GLU A 823 -44.34 -54.06 -11.34
CA GLU A 823 -44.11 -53.51 -12.69
C GLU A 823 -43.24 -54.42 -13.57
N LEU A 824 -42.26 -55.12 -12.99
CA LEU A 824 -41.50 -56.14 -13.72
C LEU A 824 -42.37 -57.34 -14.10
N ILE A 825 -43.33 -57.74 -13.24
CA ILE A 825 -44.32 -58.77 -13.58
C ILE A 825 -45.20 -58.30 -14.73
N LYS A 826 -45.72 -57.07 -14.68
CA LYS A 826 -46.49 -56.49 -15.80
C LYS A 826 -45.68 -56.45 -17.10
N LEU A 827 -44.39 -56.12 -17.04
CA LEU A 827 -43.51 -56.16 -18.21
C LEU A 827 -43.28 -57.59 -18.72
N ASN A 828 -43.09 -58.56 -17.82
CA ASN A 828 -42.97 -59.98 -18.16
C ASN A 828 -44.24 -60.50 -18.86
N ASP A 829 -45.42 -60.13 -18.36
CA ASP A 829 -46.71 -60.45 -18.96
C ASP A 829 -46.90 -59.77 -20.32
N ALA A 830 -46.52 -58.49 -20.44
CA ALA A 830 -46.55 -57.76 -21.71
C ALA A 830 -45.65 -58.40 -22.77
N CYS A 831 -44.44 -58.86 -22.39
CA CYS A 831 -43.56 -59.62 -23.28
C CYS A 831 -44.21 -60.91 -23.77
N ARG A 832 -44.88 -61.66 -22.87
CA ARG A 832 -45.59 -62.89 -23.23
C ARG A 832 -46.73 -62.62 -24.22
N TRP A 833 -47.58 -61.64 -23.93
CA TRP A 833 -48.69 -61.28 -24.83
C TRP A 833 -48.20 -60.78 -26.19
N ALA A 834 -47.13 -59.98 -26.22
CA ALA A 834 -46.53 -59.51 -27.46
C ALA A 834 -45.92 -60.66 -28.28
N TYR A 835 -45.31 -61.64 -27.61
CA TYR A 835 -44.76 -62.84 -28.25
C TYR A 835 -45.87 -63.72 -28.85
N GLU A 836 -46.95 -63.96 -28.11
CA GLU A 836 -48.13 -64.72 -28.57
C GLU A 836 -48.82 -64.06 -29.79
N ARG A 837 -48.69 -62.74 -29.95
CA ARG A 837 -49.20 -61.97 -31.09
C ARG A 837 -48.20 -61.80 -32.25
N GLY A 838 -46.97 -62.30 -32.11
CA GLY A 838 -45.93 -62.16 -33.12
C GLY A 838 -45.29 -60.76 -33.22
N GLU A 839 -45.50 -59.88 -32.23
CA GLU A 839 -44.99 -58.51 -32.21
C GLU A 839 -43.53 -58.44 -31.71
N THR A 840 -42.58 -58.82 -32.56
CA THR A 840 -41.17 -58.96 -32.14
C THR A 840 -40.48 -57.66 -31.67
N GLU A 841 -40.91 -56.49 -32.13
CA GLU A 841 -40.36 -55.21 -31.69
C GLU A 841 -40.81 -54.80 -30.28
N THR A 842 -42.07 -55.08 -29.92
CA THR A 842 -42.59 -54.77 -28.58
C THR A 842 -41.99 -55.73 -27.54
N VAL A 843 -41.77 -57.00 -27.89
CA VAL A 843 -41.00 -57.95 -27.07
C VAL A 843 -39.60 -57.41 -26.77
N LYS A 844 -38.86 -56.95 -27.79
CA LYS A 844 -37.50 -56.38 -27.61
C LYS A 844 -37.51 -55.13 -26.74
N LYS A 845 -38.51 -54.27 -26.90
CA LYS A 845 -38.65 -53.02 -26.14
C LYS A 845 -38.89 -53.28 -24.65
N HIS A 846 -39.66 -54.30 -24.31
CA HIS A 846 -40.00 -54.64 -22.92
C HIS A 846 -38.99 -55.60 -22.26
N SER A 847 -38.34 -56.46 -23.05
CA SER A 847 -37.37 -57.43 -22.54
C SER A 847 -36.04 -56.79 -22.12
N ALA A 848 -35.61 -55.69 -22.77
CA ALA A 848 -34.34 -55.04 -22.44
C ALA A 848 -34.32 -54.41 -21.02
N PRO A 849 -35.31 -53.60 -20.60
CA PRO A 849 -35.42 -53.14 -19.21
C PRO A 849 -35.57 -54.27 -18.19
N LEU A 850 -36.34 -55.30 -18.54
CA LEU A 850 -36.56 -56.47 -17.68
C LEU A 850 -35.25 -57.24 -17.46
N ALA A 851 -34.52 -57.55 -18.53
CA ALA A 851 -33.25 -58.26 -18.47
C ALA A 851 -32.19 -57.47 -17.68
N ASN A 852 -32.06 -56.17 -17.90
CA ASN A 852 -31.09 -55.34 -17.18
C ASN A 852 -31.41 -55.27 -15.68
N THR A 853 -32.67 -55.11 -15.32
CA THR A 853 -33.08 -55.07 -13.90
C THR A 853 -32.88 -56.43 -13.22
N LEU A 854 -33.19 -57.53 -13.92
CA LEU A 854 -32.94 -58.89 -13.42
C LEU A 854 -31.45 -59.14 -13.17
N ARG A 855 -30.59 -58.66 -14.09
CA ARG A 855 -29.13 -58.78 -14.02
C ARG A 855 -28.54 -57.99 -12.86
N GLU A 856 -29.07 -56.79 -12.57
CA GLU A 856 -28.59 -55.94 -11.47
C GLU A 856 -29.00 -56.45 -10.08
N MET A 857 -30.23 -56.97 -9.93
CA MET A 857 -30.82 -57.15 -8.59
C MET A 857 -30.82 -58.58 -8.05
N PHE A 858 -30.72 -59.61 -8.91
CA PHE A 858 -31.01 -60.99 -8.51
C PHE A 858 -29.83 -61.97 -8.62
N GLY A 859 -28.58 -61.46 -8.59
CA GLY A 859 -27.38 -62.29 -8.53
C GLY A 859 -27.22 -63.22 -9.73
N ASP A 860 -26.65 -64.41 -9.53
CA ASP A 860 -26.34 -65.32 -10.64
C ASP A 860 -27.58 -65.98 -11.25
N GLU A 861 -28.64 -66.22 -10.46
CA GLU A 861 -29.95 -66.68 -10.95
C GLU A 861 -30.59 -65.65 -11.89
N GLY A 862 -30.53 -64.36 -11.52
CA GLY A 862 -31.00 -63.26 -12.35
C GLY A 862 -30.20 -63.08 -13.64
N LYS A 863 -28.88 -63.24 -13.59
CA LYS A 863 -28.00 -63.15 -14.77
C LYS A 863 -28.32 -64.23 -15.80
N GLN A 864 -28.49 -65.49 -15.37
CA GLN A 864 -28.79 -66.59 -16.28
C GLN A 864 -30.06 -66.35 -17.10
N VAL A 865 -31.11 -65.85 -16.44
CA VAL A 865 -32.39 -65.55 -17.08
C VAL A 865 -32.31 -64.27 -17.92
N ALA A 866 -31.59 -63.25 -17.46
CA ALA A 866 -31.33 -62.03 -18.23
C ALA A 866 -30.54 -62.29 -19.52
N ASP A 867 -29.59 -63.23 -19.49
CA ASP A 867 -28.78 -63.57 -20.65
C ASP A 867 -29.61 -64.32 -21.71
N GLN A 868 -30.58 -65.13 -21.30
CA GLN A 868 -31.57 -65.73 -22.20
C GLN A 868 -32.45 -64.68 -22.89
N LEU A 869 -32.82 -63.60 -22.20
CA LEU A 869 -33.59 -62.48 -22.75
C LEU A 869 -32.81 -61.58 -23.72
N SER A 870 -31.46 -61.68 -23.74
CA SER A 870 -30.58 -60.78 -24.51
C SER A 870 -29.95 -61.39 -25.78
N LYS A 871 -30.23 -62.67 -26.10
CA LYS A 871 -29.71 -63.33 -27.32
C LYS A 871 -30.30 -62.69 -28.60
N LYS A 872 -29.41 -62.26 -29.50
CA LYS A 872 -29.70 -61.39 -30.66
C LYS A 872 -30.41 -62.04 -31.86
N SER A 873 -30.48 -63.36 -32.00
CA SER A 873 -30.94 -64.00 -33.25
C SER A 873 -32.44 -64.31 -33.32
N GLN A 874 -33.12 -64.52 -32.19
CA GLN A 874 -34.59 -64.60 -32.05
C GLN A 874 -34.87 -64.73 -30.56
N ILE A 875 -35.66 -63.82 -29.98
CA ILE A 875 -36.09 -63.95 -28.57
C ILE A 875 -37.21 -64.99 -28.57
N ASP A 876 -36.90 -66.23 -28.22
CA ASP A 876 -37.93 -67.27 -28.02
C ASP A 876 -38.49 -67.14 -26.59
N TYR A 877 -39.56 -66.36 -26.46
CA TYR A 877 -40.20 -66.07 -25.17
C TYR A 877 -41.16 -67.20 -24.77
N THR A 878 -40.61 -68.38 -24.48
CA THR A 878 -41.41 -69.55 -24.12
C THR A 878 -42.17 -69.35 -22.80
N ALA A 879 -43.30 -70.06 -22.63
CA ALA A 879 -44.05 -70.07 -21.37
C ALA A 879 -43.18 -70.46 -20.16
N SER A 880 -42.21 -71.37 -20.37
CA SER A 880 -41.27 -71.79 -19.33
C SER A 880 -40.34 -70.68 -18.83
N LEU A 881 -39.94 -69.76 -19.73
CA LEU A 881 -39.12 -68.60 -19.39
C LEU A 881 -39.94 -67.57 -18.60
N HIS A 882 -41.18 -67.31 -19.04
CA HIS A 882 -42.12 -66.43 -18.34
C HIS A 882 -42.39 -66.88 -16.90
N ASP A 883 -42.67 -68.18 -16.71
CA ASP A 883 -42.93 -68.77 -15.39
C ASP A 883 -41.68 -68.75 -14.50
N SER A 884 -40.50 -68.97 -15.08
CA SER A 884 -39.22 -68.89 -14.37
C SER A 884 -38.93 -67.47 -13.87
N ILE A 885 -39.16 -66.45 -14.71
CA ILE A 885 -39.02 -65.04 -14.33
C ILE A 885 -40.00 -64.70 -13.20
N ASN A 886 -41.28 -65.07 -13.33
CA ASN A 886 -42.29 -64.79 -12.31
C ASN A 886 -41.97 -65.47 -10.98
N LYS A 887 -41.49 -66.72 -11.00
CA LYS A 887 -41.07 -67.42 -9.79
C LYS A 887 -39.93 -66.68 -9.05
N ILE A 888 -38.92 -66.20 -9.77
CA ILE A 888 -37.82 -65.41 -9.19
C ILE A 888 -38.35 -64.11 -8.60
N LEU A 889 -39.18 -63.38 -9.36
CA LEU A 889 -39.76 -62.11 -8.94
C LEU A 889 -40.63 -62.26 -7.68
N LEU A 890 -41.53 -63.25 -7.64
CA LEU A 890 -42.40 -63.51 -6.49
C LEU A 890 -41.62 -63.96 -5.23
N ASN A 891 -40.60 -64.81 -5.40
CA ASN A 891 -39.72 -65.20 -4.29
C ASN A 891 -39.00 -63.99 -3.69
N LYS A 892 -38.51 -63.08 -4.54
CA LYS A 892 -37.85 -61.85 -4.11
C LYS A 892 -38.82 -60.85 -3.51
N GLN A 893 -40.05 -60.75 -4.03
CA GLN A 893 -41.11 -59.95 -3.45
C GLN A 893 -41.40 -60.39 -2.01
N ALA A 894 -41.54 -61.70 -1.78
CA ALA A 894 -41.73 -62.26 -0.45
C ALA A 894 -40.53 -61.98 0.48
N ALA A 895 -39.30 -62.05 -0.04
CA ALA A 895 -38.10 -61.71 0.72
C ALA A 895 -38.09 -60.23 1.16
N TYR A 896 -38.37 -59.29 0.25
CA TYR A 896 -38.45 -57.87 0.59
C TYR A 896 -39.60 -57.55 1.55
N ASN A 897 -40.75 -58.23 1.43
CA ASN A 897 -41.85 -58.09 2.40
C ASN A 897 -41.43 -58.55 3.81
N ARG A 898 -40.66 -59.65 3.92
CA ARG A 898 -40.11 -60.09 5.21
C ARG A 898 -39.14 -59.06 5.80
N ILE A 899 -38.26 -58.48 4.97
CA ILE A 899 -37.34 -57.41 5.39
C ILE A 899 -38.13 -56.19 5.88
N TYR A 900 -39.16 -55.77 5.15
CA TYR A 900 -40.04 -54.68 5.55
C TYR A 900 -40.68 -54.93 6.93
N HIS A 901 -41.30 -56.09 7.14
CA HIS A 901 -41.94 -56.42 8.42
C HIS A 901 -40.93 -56.55 9.56
N HIS A 902 -39.73 -57.07 9.29
CA HIS A 902 -38.66 -57.13 10.27
C HIS A 902 -38.28 -55.73 10.78
N TYR A 903 -37.95 -54.80 9.87
CA TYR A 903 -37.61 -53.43 10.26
C TYR A 903 -38.79 -52.64 10.84
N SER A 904 -40.02 -52.89 10.38
CA SER A 904 -41.24 -52.34 11.00
C SER A 904 -41.34 -52.76 12.47
N SER A 905 -41.12 -54.04 12.77
CA SER A 905 -41.16 -54.55 14.16
C SER A 905 -40.07 -53.94 15.05
N ILE A 906 -38.88 -53.71 14.49
CA ILE A 906 -37.78 -53.03 15.21
C ILE A 906 -38.17 -51.59 15.51
N LYS A 907 -38.74 -50.88 14.54
CA LYS A 907 -39.23 -49.51 14.72
C LYS A 907 -40.32 -49.45 15.79
N ASP A 908 -41.33 -50.33 15.72
CA ASP A 908 -42.42 -50.39 16.70
C ASP A 908 -41.88 -50.69 18.11
N SER A 909 -40.93 -51.63 18.22
CA SER A 909 -40.24 -51.92 19.48
C SER A 909 -39.47 -50.70 20.04
N LYS A 910 -38.81 -49.91 19.18
CA LYS A 910 -38.15 -48.66 19.60
C LYS A 910 -39.17 -47.64 20.09
N ILE A 911 -40.29 -47.46 19.40
CA ILE A 911 -41.38 -46.57 19.81
C ILE A 911 -41.93 -47.01 21.18
N ASP A 912 -42.24 -48.29 21.34
CA ASP A 912 -42.70 -48.85 22.62
C ASP A 912 -41.69 -48.62 23.76
N SER A 913 -40.40 -48.78 23.47
CA SER A 913 -39.33 -48.53 24.45
C SER A 913 -39.23 -47.05 24.87
N MET A 914 -39.60 -46.12 23.98
CA MET A 914 -39.63 -44.69 24.28
C MET A 914 -40.88 -44.34 25.08
N VAL A 915 -42.03 -44.86 24.68
CA VAL A 915 -43.31 -44.65 25.37
C VAL A 915 -43.25 -45.19 26.81
N ARG A 916 -42.61 -46.34 27.04
CA ARG A 916 -42.38 -46.86 28.40
C ARG A 916 -41.47 -45.98 29.25
N ARG A 917 -40.56 -45.21 28.64
CA ARG A 917 -39.60 -44.34 29.35
C ARG A 917 -40.12 -42.92 29.58
N TYR A 918 -40.91 -42.38 28.64
CA TYR A 918 -41.27 -40.96 28.59
C TYR A 918 -42.77 -40.75 28.27
N SER A 919 -43.67 -41.68 28.61
CA SER A 919 -45.10 -41.57 28.28
C SER A 919 -45.42 -41.41 26.77
N VAL A 920 -46.70 -41.43 26.39
CA VAL A 920 -47.10 -41.22 24.97
C VAL A 920 -46.98 -39.73 24.61
N ASP A 921 -47.39 -38.85 25.52
CA ASP A 921 -47.45 -37.42 25.29
C ASP A 921 -46.06 -36.80 25.11
N ASP A 922 -45.04 -37.24 25.86
CA ASP A 922 -43.68 -36.69 25.67
C ASP A 922 -43.05 -37.16 24.36
N VAL A 923 -43.40 -38.35 23.86
CA VAL A 923 -42.93 -38.83 22.53
C VAL A 923 -43.57 -38.01 21.41
N ILE A 924 -44.86 -37.67 21.53
CA ILE A 924 -45.55 -36.78 20.59
C ILE A 924 -44.97 -35.36 20.67
N ALA A 925 -44.71 -34.85 21.88
CA ALA A 925 -44.07 -33.55 22.08
C ALA A 925 -42.65 -33.51 21.47
N LEU A 926 -41.87 -34.59 21.63
CA LEU A 926 -40.55 -34.74 21.02
C LEU A 926 -40.64 -34.67 19.49
N LYS A 927 -41.63 -35.34 18.88
CA LYS A 927 -41.89 -35.26 17.43
C LYS A 927 -42.26 -33.83 17.04
N ARG A 928 -43.23 -33.22 17.72
CA ARG A 928 -43.72 -31.84 17.45
C ARG A 928 -42.62 -30.78 17.52
N ALA A 929 -41.65 -30.96 18.42
CA ALA A 929 -40.54 -30.02 18.62
C ALA A 929 -39.35 -30.22 17.65
N ASN A 930 -39.16 -31.42 17.07
CA ASN A 930 -37.92 -31.75 16.35
C ASN A 930 -38.13 -32.18 14.88
N PHE A 931 -39.31 -32.66 14.51
CA PHE A 931 -39.58 -33.17 13.15
C PHE A 931 -40.53 -32.23 12.41
N ASN A 932 -40.17 -31.79 11.20
CA ASN A 932 -41.00 -30.90 10.39
C ASN A 932 -41.63 -31.60 9.19
N GLU A 933 -42.95 -31.61 9.09
CA GLU A 933 -43.69 -32.34 8.05
C GLU A 933 -43.51 -31.69 6.66
N ALA A 934 -43.40 -30.37 6.56
CA ALA A 934 -43.19 -29.70 5.27
C ALA A 934 -41.80 -30.00 4.66
N LEU A 935 -40.76 -30.07 5.49
CA LEU A 935 -39.44 -30.52 5.08
C LEU A 935 -39.46 -32.01 4.70
N ALA A 936 -40.17 -32.83 5.47
CA ALA A 936 -40.36 -34.24 5.17
C ALA A 936 -41.04 -34.46 3.81
N ASP A 937 -42.09 -33.68 3.50
CA ASP A 937 -42.77 -33.68 2.20
C ASP A 937 -41.82 -33.38 1.03
N TRP A 938 -40.90 -32.41 1.21
CA TRP A 938 -39.90 -32.05 0.20
C TRP A 938 -38.85 -33.16 0.02
N MET A 939 -38.33 -33.69 1.11
CA MET A 939 -37.26 -34.70 1.09
C MET A 939 -37.73 -36.08 0.65
N MET A 940 -39.02 -36.39 0.85
CA MET A 940 -39.62 -37.63 0.38
C MET A 940 -40.33 -37.50 -0.97
N GLU A 941 -40.51 -36.28 -1.49
CA GLU A 941 -41.32 -36.00 -2.67
C GLU A 941 -42.73 -36.64 -2.61
N ARG A 942 -43.38 -36.60 -1.42
CA ARG A 942 -44.68 -37.29 -1.17
C ARG A 942 -45.80 -36.91 -2.14
N ARG A 943 -45.69 -35.74 -2.79
CA ARG A 943 -46.69 -35.21 -3.75
C ARG A 943 -46.46 -35.64 -5.20
N GLN A 944 -45.40 -36.41 -5.48
CA GLN A 944 -45.07 -36.84 -6.83
C GLN A 944 -45.88 -38.08 -7.23
N VAL A 945 -46.56 -38.00 -8.38
CA VAL A 945 -47.42 -39.09 -8.89
C VAL A 945 -46.58 -40.29 -9.40
N LYS A 946 -45.39 -40.02 -9.95
CA LYS A 946 -44.51 -41.07 -10.49
C LYS A 946 -43.55 -41.56 -9.40
N GLN A 947 -43.72 -42.80 -8.95
CA GLN A 947 -42.81 -43.42 -7.98
C GLN A 947 -41.49 -43.90 -8.61
N PHE A 948 -41.47 -44.13 -9.92
CA PHE A 948 -40.28 -44.49 -10.68
C PHE A 948 -40.31 -43.87 -12.09
N GLU A 949 -39.15 -43.82 -12.72
CA GLU A 949 -38.99 -43.41 -14.11
C GLU A 949 -38.07 -44.39 -14.85
N LEU A 950 -38.47 -44.81 -16.05
CA LEU A 950 -37.65 -45.64 -16.94
C LEU A 950 -36.77 -44.72 -17.80
N VAL A 951 -35.45 -44.79 -17.63
CA VAL A 951 -34.48 -43.99 -18.39
C VAL A 951 -33.54 -44.95 -19.13
N GLY A 952 -33.68 -45.01 -20.47
CA GLY A 952 -33.09 -46.09 -21.25
C GLY A 952 -33.70 -47.42 -20.81
N ASP A 953 -32.86 -48.35 -20.36
CA ASP A 953 -33.25 -49.68 -19.86
C ASP A 953 -33.16 -49.82 -18.33
N HIS A 954 -33.05 -48.72 -17.58
CA HIS A 954 -32.93 -48.75 -16.12
C HIS A 954 -34.11 -48.08 -15.42
N PHE A 955 -34.60 -48.73 -14.37
CA PHE A 955 -35.59 -48.16 -13.46
C PHE A 955 -34.93 -47.28 -12.41
N ILE A 956 -35.35 -46.02 -12.36
CA ILE A 956 -34.88 -45.04 -11.38
C ILE A 956 -36.00 -44.77 -10.38
N GLN A 957 -35.74 -45.04 -9.10
CA GLN A 957 -36.63 -44.67 -8.01
C GLN A 957 -36.70 -43.14 -7.89
N LYS A 958 -37.92 -42.60 -7.94
CA LYS A 958 -38.21 -41.17 -7.75
C LYS A 958 -38.89 -40.89 -6.41
N SER A 959 -39.62 -41.88 -5.86
CA SER A 959 -40.18 -41.78 -4.51
C SER A 959 -39.11 -41.80 -3.43
N HIS A 960 -39.32 -41.01 -2.38
CA HIS A 960 -38.51 -40.99 -1.15
C HIS A 960 -36.98 -40.84 -1.40
N PRO A 961 -36.53 -39.77 -2.10
CA PRO A 961 -35.12 -39.64 -2.50
C PRO A 961 -34.16 -39.60 -1.30
N VAL A 962 -34.56 -39.09 -0.14
CA VAL A 962 -33.73 -39.12 1.07
C VAL A 962 -33.38 -40.53 1.55
N TYR A 963 -34.26 -41.50 1.32
CA TYR A 963 -34.07 -42.91 1.69
C TYR A 963 -33.46 -43.76 0.57
N ARG A 964 -33.22 -43.18 -0.60
CA ARG A 964 -32.63 -43.87 -1.74
C ARG A 964 -31.10 -43.90 -1.61
N GLU A 965 -30.51 -45.05 -1.91
CA GLU A 965 -29.06 -45.22 -1.98
C GLU A 965 -28.43 -44.43 -3.14
N ALA A 966 -27.28 -43.80 -2.89
CA ALA A 966 -26.54 -43.07 -3.90
C ALA A 966 -25.70 -44.03 -4.77
N LYS A 967 -26.11 -44.29 -6.01
CA LYS A 967 -25.40 -45.21 -6.92
C LYS A 967 -24.12 -44.64 -7.55
N GLY A 968 -23.89 -43.33 -7.46
CA GLY A 968 -22.80 -42.67 -8.18
C GLY A 968 -21.49 -42.66 -7.40
N LYS A 969 -20.41 -43.08 -8.06
CA LYS A 969 -19.05 -43.03 -7.52
C LYS A 969 -18.54 -41.59 -7.43
N TRP A 970 -17.67 -41.31 -6.46
CA TRP A 970 -17.03 -40.00 -6.25
C TRP A 970 -18.01 -38.88 -5.84
N GLY A 971 -19.08 -39.23 -5.14
CA GLY A 971 -20.00 -38.27 -4.51
C GLY A 971 -21.04 -37.62 -5.43
N ARG A 972 -21.16 -38.07 -6.68
CA ARG A 972 -22.32 -37.72 -7.52
C ARG A 972 -23.51 -38.55 -7.08
N SER A 973 -24.58 -37.89 -6.67
CA SER A 973 -25.82 -38.53 -6.21
C SER A 973 -27.03 -37.79 -6.77
N HIS A 974 -28.21 -38.39 -6.60
CA HIS A 974 -29.46 -37.65 -6.65
C HIS A 974 -29.51 -36.62 -5.52
N PHE A 975 -30.40 -35.64 -5.67
CA PHE A 975 -30.61 -34.60 -4.67
C PHE A 975 -31.26 -35.19 -3.40
N TYR A 976 -30.84 -34.72 -2.23
CA TYR A 976 -31.28 -35.17 -0.90
C TYR A 976 -30.80 -36.55 -0.43
N ALA A 977 -29.92 -37.23 -1.18
CA ALA A 977 -29.33 -38.48 -0.71
C ALA A 977 -28.78 -38.33 0.72
N ALA A 978 -29.10 -39.26 1.63
CA ALA A 978 -28.65 -39.18 3.03
C ALA A 978 -27.15 -39.52 3.20
N TYR A 979 -26.64 -40.36 2.31
CA TYR A 979 -25.26 -40.82 2.25
C TYR A 979 -24.72 -40.67 0.83
N LYS A 980 -23.43 -40.37 0.70
CA LYS A 980 -22.71 -40.25 -0.56
C LYS A 980 -21.54 -41.22 -0.61
N GLU A 981 -21.35 -41.87 -1.75
CA GLU A 981 -20.28 -42.83 -1.95
C GLU A 981 -18.99 -42.16 -2.44
N PHE A 982 -17.91 -42.33 -1.70
CA PHE A 982 -16.55 -41.92 -2.07
C PHE A 982 -15.65 -43.16 -2.17
N GLY A 983 -15.62 -43.76 -3.36
CA GLY A 983 -14.96 -45.06 -3.57
C GLY A 983 -15.68 -46.14 -2.75
N PRO A 984 -15.00 -46.85 -1.83
CA PRO A 984 -15.63 -47.83 -0.94
C PRO A 984 -16.25 -47.21 0.33
N LEU A 985 -16.05 -45.92 0.60
CA LEU A 985 -16.50 -45.26 1.83
C LEU A 985 -17.86 -44.60 1.63
N SER A 986 -18.80 -44.85 2.55
CA SER A 986 -20.08 -44.13 2.64
C SER A 986 -19.95 -42.97 3.62
N VAL A 987 -20.13 -41.74 3.15
CA VAL A 987 -19.97 -40.51 3.95
C VAL A 987 -21.34 -39.84 4.12
N PRO A 988 -21.72 -39.39 5.33
CA PRO A 988 -22.92 -38.60 5.53
C PRO A 988 -22.92 -37.34 4.67
N THR A 989 -24.04 -37.04 4.01
CA THR A 989 -24.16 -35.92 3.07
C THR A 989 -23.75 -34.56 3.65
N PRO A 990 -24.13 -34.18 4.88
CA PRO A 990 -23.73 -32.88 5.45
C PRO A 990 -22.21 -32.72 5.56
N LEU A 991 -21.51 -33.78 5.97
CA LEU A 991 -20.04 -33.79 6.03
C LEU A 991 -19.41 -33.74 4.63
N PHE A 992 -19.90 -34.56 3.71
CA PHE A 992 -19.41 -34.58 2.33
C PHE A 992 -19.58 -33.21 1.66
N ASN A 993 -20.74 -32.60 1.81
CA ASN A 993 -21.06 -31.29 1.23
C ASN A 993 -20.16 -30.20 1.80
N MET A 994 -19.92 -30.18 3.11
CA MET A 994 -18.96 -29.24 3.71
C MET A 994 -17.56 -29.43 3.14
N ILE A 995 -17.08 -30.66 2.96
CA ILE A 995 -15.78 -30.94 2.34
C ILE A 995 -15.72 -30.35 0.92
N VAL A 996 -16.78 -30.52 0.11
CA VAL A 996 -16.86 -29.94 -1.24
C VAL A 996 -16.80 -28.41 -1.20
N VAL A 997 -17.51 -27.76 -0.27
CA VAL A 997 -17.45 -26.31 -0.08
C VAL A 997 -16.02 -25.87 0.26
N TRP A 998 -15.33 -26.56 1.18
CA TRP A 998 -13.95 -26.27 1.55
C TRP A 998 -12.94 -26.55 0.42
N LEU A 999 -13.18 -27.53 -0.44
CA LEU A 999 -12.41 -27.72 -1.68
C LEU A 999 -12.58 -26.52 -2.63
N GLY A 1000 -13.81 -25.99 -2.73
CA GLY A 1000 -14.09 -24.74 -3.45
C GLY A 1000 -13.35 -23.54 -2.87
N VAL A 1001 -13.32 -23.41 -1.53
CA VAL A 1001 -12.53 -22.39 -0.81
C VAL A 1001 -11.05 -22.51 -1.15
N ALA A 1002 -10.49 -23.73 -1.12
CA ALA A 1002 -9.08 -23.98 -1.46
C ALA A 1002 -8.78 -23.66 -2.93
N MET A 1003 -9.67 -24.00 -3.85
CA MET A 1003 -9.54 -23.65 -5.27
C MET A 1003 -9.52 -22.12 -5.46
N LEU A 1004 -10.47 -21.40 -4.84
CA LEU A 1004 -10.53 -19.94 -4.89
C LEU A 1004 -9.32 -19.27 -4.22
N TYR A 1005 -8.74 -19.90 -3.19
CA TYR A 1005 -7.49 -19.44 -2.61
C TYR A 1005 -6.33 -19.50 -3.60
N VAL A 1006 -6.21 -20.62 -4.34
CA VAL A 1006 -5.18 -20.78 -5.38
C VAL A 1006 -5.37 -19.74 -6.50
N THR A 1007 -6.61 -19.50 -6.95
CA THR A 1007 -6.89 -18.49 -7.98
C THR A 1007 -6.55 -17.07 -7.51
N LEU A 1008 -6.80 -16.77 -6.23
CA LEU A 1008 -6.46 -15.49 -5.61
C LEU A 1008 -4.94 -15.31 -5.45
N TYR A 1009 -4.24 -16.36 -5.01
CA TYR A 1009 -2.80 -16.32 -4.83
C TYR A 1009 -2.07 -16.07 -6.16
N LEU A 1010 -2.55 -16.66 -7.25
CA LEU A 1010 -1.99 -16.55 -8.59
C LEU A 1010 -2.51 -15.34 -9.40
N ASP A 1011 -3.45 -14.54 -8.86
CA ASP A 1011 -4.13 -13.44 -9.56
C ASP A 1011 -4.79 -13.85 -10.90
N ILE A 1012 -5.36 -15.06 -10.98
CA ILE A 1012 -5.88 -15.60 -12.24
C ILE A 1012 -6.97 -14.70 -12.84
N LEU A 1013 -7.95 -14.30 -12.03
CA LEU A 1013 -9.05 -13.44 -12.50
C LEU A 1013 -8.53 -12.10 -13.07
N ARG A 1014 -7.56 -11.50 -12.38
CA ARG A 1014 -6.94 -10.24 -12.81
C ARG A 1014 -6.20 -10.41 -14.14
N ARG A 1015 -5.41 -11.48 -14.28
CA ARG A 1015 -4.69 -11.77 -15.54
C ARG A 1015 -5.65 -11.97 -16.71
N ILE A 1016 -6.78 -12.63 -16.47
CA ILE A 1016 -7.84 -12.82 -17.49
C ILE A 1016 -8.42 -11.46 -17.90
N ILE A 1017 -8.78 -10.61 -16.94
CA ILE A 1017 -9.34 -9.27 -17.22
C ILE A 1017 -8.32 -8.39 -17.97
N ASP A 1018 -7.06 -8.38 -17.53
CA ASP A 1018 -5.99 -7.62 -18.18
C ASP A 1018 -5.72 -8.12 -19.62
N TYR A 1019 -5.83 -9.44 -19.85
CA TYR A 1019 -5.75 -10.02 -21.19
C TYR A 1019 -6.89 -9.53 -22.11
N PHE A 1020 -8.13 -9.51 -21.63
CA PHE A 1020 -9.26 -8.99 -22.43
C PHE A 1020 -9.15 -7.48 -22.70
N ASN A 1021 -8.66 -6.70 -21.74
CA ASN A 1021 -8.41 -5.27 -21.91
C ASN A 1021 -7.33 -4.99 -22.97
N THR A 1022 -6.21 -5.72 -22.90
CA THR A 1022 -5.11 -5.57 -23.87
C THR A 1022 -5.50 -6.07 -25.26
N PHE A 1023 -6.31 -7.13 -25.37
CA PHE A 1023 -6.84 -7.62 -26.65
C PHE A 1023 -7.74 -6.59 -27.34
N ARG A 1024 -8.68 -5.97 -26.60
CA ARG A 1024 -9.55 -4.90 -27.13
C ARG A 1024 -8.75 -3.69 -27.59
N LEU A 1025 -7.74 -3.25 -26.84
CA LEU A 1025 -6.86 -2.13 -27.23
C LEU A 1025 -6.06 -2.43 -28.50
N ARG A 1026 -5.56 -3.66 -28.66
CA ARG A 1026 -4.87 -4.08 -29.90
C ARG A 1026 -5.79 -4.10 -31.11
N GLN A 1027 -7.05 -4.56 -30.97
CA GLN A 1027 -8.02 -4.49 -32.05
C GLN A 1027 -8.44 -3.05 -32.39
N LEU A 1028 -8.61 -2.19 -31.38
CA LEU A 1028 -8.96 -0.79 -31.59
C LEU A 1028 -7.82 -0.04 -32.31
N ASN A 1029 -6.57 -0.24 -31.88
CA ASN A 1029 -5.40 0.33 -32.56
C ASN A 1029 -5.23 -0.19 -33.98
N LYS A 1030 -5.49 -1.48 -34.24
CA LYS A 1030 -5.51 -2.03 -35.61
C LYS A 1030 -6.63 -1.43 -36.47
N ARG A 1031 -7.80 -1.13 -35.90
CA ARG A 1031 -8.89 -0.45 -36.61
C ARG A 1031 -8.58 1.02 -36.88
N LEU A 1032 -8.00 1.74 -35.92
CA LEU A 1032 -7.58 3.14 -36.10
C LEU A 1032 -6.44 3.28 -37.11
N GLN A 1033 -5.49 2.34 -37.13
CA GLN A 1033 -4.44 2.30 -38.17
C GLN A 1033 -5.00 2.01 -39.57
N ARG A 1034 -6.12 1.27 -39.69
CA ARG A 1034 -6.81 1.04 -40.97
C ARG A 1034 -7.73 2.18 -41.41
N LEU A 1035 -8.08 3.09 -40.50
CA LEU A 1035 -8.90 4.27 -40.79
C LEU A 1035 -8.03 5.52 -41.05
N GLY A 1036 -6.71 5.44 -40.78
CA GLY A 1036 -5.71 6.47 -41.06
C GLY A 1036 -4.83 6.18 -42.29
N THR A 1037 -5.18 5.15 -43.06
CA THR A 1037 -4.71 4.87 -44.43
C THR A 1037 -5.89 5.09 -45.36
#